data_AF-A0A819NMY2-F1
#
_entry.id   AF-A0A819NMY2-F1
#
_cell.length_a   1.000
_cell.length_b   1.000
_cell.length_c   1.000
_cell.angle_alpha   90.00
_cell.angle_beta   90.00
_cell.angle_gamma   90.00
#
_symmetry.space_group_name_H-M   'P 1'
#
loop_
_entity.id
_entity.type
_entity.pdbx_description
1 polymer ?
#
loop_
_entity_poly.entity_id
_entity_poly.type
_entity_poly.pdbx_seq_one_letter_code
_entity_poly.pdbx_strand_id
1 'polypeptide(L)'
;ILNRTITKNLTVTFNASDNKGYSAITTIPIIVGDILNTYPISDGFKTINILYVNGYMNSLRNVPLGSVYVNDLDDWFRTSRTYSIRDVSNGQLFSASQGFLSTPEALYPGSYTIHVDVTKPIASSTALSTIDLSVTGVDSEFVREAATIRIQGEYPETLIDPSLGNRLNTLRNALASFLLVTADSITILAIRPVYQYRSLYYPPLPFNEAKKQALTDVIFYVSSLKRNDIENTLNMNLPLFLPRYDIIANASGPNPCTNYICPTNTICRSTRAIQPLPYAIDANQTSFVGINIVDSADCVNSTYSTNFTNTQFGCITYTFNNSTYCPCTSLQTYAPLGPYCQVLGRTFNENGGGYAVYDGRTFSNRAPTRFSFDFAVRSPITDGLILLYGRNTTPINDFFWTAIEIYQSRLRFHFRDTILDATNTVLNASTWYHVEYQYVDSTILVSINDCQYVTTVNDTLNTYDLSNVQLYLGGIPVICSLISGLYPSLTQVNTFSGCIRNVLSNGYYLDMNSPLLSANSNAGQCPCSLTNSCLSSVIGRTSDIIIPWYTWLIIALVLLLLSTIIALGLLTCIRMRQQQKALAGLYPDDTRDNIIDYKETAGEEDHSTYNLGVLKKPVYALTDEEIIANGGRAGMHNIGYTDTIINRRPALGDYIDEKLTEQQITSYANDTQLHYRYEGEGSIASDLSSIESIHYQDEHDFRFLYSWGPKFSRLADLYASGIDDDDNIDNA
;
A
#
# COMPACT_ATOMS: atom_id res chain seq x y z
N ILE A 1 -43.66 39.32 8.62
CA ILE A 1 -43.54 38.46 7.41
C ILE A 1 -42.07 38.11 7.28
N LEU A 2 -41.70 36.83 7.22
CA LEU A 2 -40.30 36.44 6.96
C LEU A 2 -40.05 36.50 5.45
N ASN A 3 -38.95 37.13 5.02
CA ASN A 3 -38.46 36.89 3.67
C ASN A 3 -38.03 35.42 3.57
N ARG A 4 -38.48 34.72 2.53
CA ARG A 4 -38.29 33.28 2.34
C ARG A 4 -37.02 32.94 1.57
N THR A 5 -36.59 33.83 0.66
CA THR A 5 -35.51 33.62 -0.32
C THR A 5 -34.08 33.60 0.26
N ILE A 6 -33.91 33.38 1.56
CA ILE A 6 -32.62 33.37 2.24
C ILE A 6 -32.69 32.34 3.38
N THR A 7 -31.81 31.34 3.34
CA THR A 7 -31.64 30.33 4.39
C THR A 7 -31.39 30.98 5.75
N LYS A 8 -32.21 30.66 6.75
CA LYS A 8 -32.05 31.18 8.11
C LYS A 8 -31.76 30.06 9.10
N ASN A 9 -30.52 30.03 9.56
CA ASN A 9 -30.09 29.25 10.71
C ASN A 9 -30.58 29.96 11.98
N LEU A 10 -31.70 29.48 12.53
CA LEU A 10 -32.21 29.91 13.81
C LEU A 10 -31.69 28.96 14.89
N THR A 11 -31.44 29.47 16.10
CA THR A 11 -31.03 28.65 17.25
C THR A 11 -32.02 28.80 18.38
N VAL A 12 -32.62 27.70 18.84
CA VAL A 12 -33.48 27.69 20.02
C VAL A 12 -32.73 27.05 21.18
N THR A 13 -32.38 27.88 22.16
CA THR A 13 -31.65 27.46 23.36
C THR A 13 -32.62 27.08 24.47
N PHE A 14 -32.70 25.80 24.78
CA PHE A 14 -33.45 25.29 25.92
C PHE A 14 -32.53 25.28 27.14
N ASN A 15 -32.99 25.86 28.26
CA ASN A 15 -32.35 25.72 29.57
C ASN A 15 -33.28 24.88 30.46
N ALA A 16 -32.84 23.69 30.86
CA ALA A 16 -33.56 22.81 31.76
C ALA A 16 -32.84 22.77 33.11
N SER A 17 -33.51 23.20 34.18
CA SER A 17 -32.98 23.21 35.55
C SER A 17 -33.82 22.33 36.49
N ASP A 18 -33.17 21.61 37.39
CA ASP A 18 -33.85 20.78 38.40
C ASP A 18 -33.97 21.49 39.77
N ASN A 19 -34.79 20.94 40.65
CA ASN A 19 -35.03 21.47 42.00
C ASN A 19 -33.82 21.30 42.96
N LYS A 20 -32.68 20.80 42.49
CA LYS A 20 -31.42 20.66 43.24
C LYS A 20 -30.33 21.62 42.74
N GLY A 21 -30.63 22.45 41.74
CA GLY A 21 -29.73 23.47 41.20
C GLY A 21 -28.87 23.01 40.02
N TYR A 22 -29.05 21.80 39.50
CA TYR A 22 -28.40 21.38 38.26
C TYR A 22 -29.13 22.03 37.08
N SER A 23 -28.37 22.54 36.10
CA SER A 23 -28.92 23.07 34.85
C SER A 23 -28.18 22.52 33.64
N ALA A 24 -28.93 22.29 32.57
CA ALA A 24 -28.43 21.79 31.29
C ALA A 24 -28.95 22.69 30.17
N ILE A 25 -28.01 23.28 29.43
CA ILE A 25 -28.31 24.10 28.25
C ILE A 25 -28.20 23.21 27.01
N THR A 26 -29.20 23.23 26.13
CA THR A 26 -29.20 22.52 24.85
C THR A 26 -29.71 23.44 23.75
N THR A 27 -28.86 23.75 22.79
CA THR A 27 -29.22 24.56 21.62
C THR A 27 -29.62 23.65 20.47
N ILE A 28 -30.84 23.82 19.95
CA ILE A 28 -31.31 23.14 18.74
C ILE A 28 -31.18 24.10 17.56
N PRO A 29 -30.41 23.75 16.51
CA PRO A 29 -30.44 24.49 15.25
C PRO A 29 -31.74 24.16 14.50
N ILE A 30 -32.48 25.21 14.15
CA ILE A 30 -33.64 25.15 13.26
C ILE A 30 -33.20 25.76 11.93
N ILE A 31 -33.02 24.90 10.92
CA ILE A 31 -32.78 25.32 9.54
C ILE A 31 -34.16 25.51 8.90
N VAL A 32 -34.47 26.74 8.51
CA VAL A 32 -35.67 27.03 7.71
C VAL A 32 -35.29 26.91 6.23
N GLY A 33 -35.77 25.86 5.56
CA GLY A 33 -35.58 25.66 4.13
C GLY A 33 -36.35 26.68 3.27
N ASP A 34 -35.83 26.93 2.06
CA ASP A 34 -36.51 27.77 1.06
C ASP A 34 -37.73 27.06 0.44
N ILE A 35 -38.48 27.78 -0.39
CA ILE A 35 -39.52 27.23 -1.26
C ILE A 35 -38.96 27.21 -2.69
N LEU A 36 -39.23 26.11 -3.42
CA LEU A 36 -38.93 25.94 -4.86
C LEU A 36 -39.01 27.28 -5.62
N ASN A 37 -37.84 27.83 -5.95
CA ASN A 37 -37.75 29.20 -6.50
C ASN A 37 -37.43 29.22 -7.99
N THR A 38 -37.67 30.37 -8.63
CA THR A 38 -37.42 30.59 -10.06
C THR A 38 -36.02 31.15 -10.33
N TYR A 39 -35.07 31.08 -9.37
CA TYR A 39 -33.69 31.49 -9.66
C TYR A 39 -33.04 30.46 -10.60
N PRO A 40 -32.36 30.93 -11.68
CA PRO A 40 -31.68 30.05 -12.61
C PRO A 40 -30.52 29.32 -11.93
N ILE A 41 -30.17 28.16 -12.45
CA ILE A 41 -28.97 27.41 -12.08
C ILE A 41 -27.81 27.79 -13.00
N SER A 42 -26.58 27.65 -12.50
CA SER A 42 -25.35 27.80 -13.27
C SER A 42 -24.44 26.60 -13.09
N ASP A 43 -23.49 26.46 -14.01
CA ASP A 43 -22.63 25.28 -14.14
C ASP A 43 -21.90 24.95 -12.85
N GLY A 44 -21.73 23.65 -12.58
CA GLY A 44 -21.08 23.12 -11.38
C GLY A 44 -19.96 22.14 -11.72
N PHE A 45 -18.97 22.08 -10.84
CA PHE A 45 -17.86 21.15 -10.91
C PHE A 45 -17.83 20.26 -9.66
N LYS A 46 -17.50 18.98 -9.82
CA LYS A 46 -17.42 18.03 -8.71
C LYS A 46 -16.33 16.98 -8.92
N THR A 47 -15.60 16.64 -7.86
CA THR A 47 -14.62 15.54 -7.86
C THR A 47 -15.12 14.35 -7.05
N ILE A 48 -15.22 13.17 -7.65
CA ILE A 48 -15.63 11.92 -6.99
C ILE A 48 -14.42 10.99 -6.89
N ASN A 49 -13.92 10.79 -5.67
CA ASN A 49 -12.79 9.91 -5.40
C ASN A 49 -13.30 8.54 -4.92
N ILE A 50 -12.89 7.46 -5.59
CA ILE A 50 -13.36 6.11 -5.35
C ILE A 50 -12.17 5.20 -5.06
N LEU A 51 -12.30 4.31 -4.08
CA LEU A 51 -11.35 3.21 -3.88
C LEU A 51 -11.92 1.90 -4.43
N TYR A 52 -11.07 1.14 -5.13
CA TYR A 52 -11.35 -0.22 -5.57
C TYR A 52 -10.42 -1.19 -4.85
N VAL A 53 -10.98 -2.11 -4.05
CA VAL A 53 -10.20 -3.15 -3.35
C VAL A 53 -10.47 -4.51 -3.99
N ASN A 54 -9.44 -5.05 -4.63
CA ASN A 54 -9.51 -6.38 -5.24
C ASN A 54 -9.88 -7.44 -4.18
N GLY A 55 -10.96 -8.17 -4.44
CA GLY A 55 -11.46 -9.26 -3.58
C GLY A 55 -12.27 -8.87 -2.34
N TYR A 56 -12.65 -7.60 -2.17
CA TYR A 56 -13.48 -7.16 -1.03
C TYR A 56 -14.65 -6.24 -1.42
N MET A 57 -14.64 -5.72 -2.63
CA MET A 57 -15.68 -4.83 -3.16
C MET A 57 -16.34 -5.50 -4.37
N ASN A 58 -17.16 -6.52 -4.11
CA ASN A 58 -17.70 -7.47 -5.09
C ASN A 58 -18.43 -6.83 -6.30
N SER A 59 -18.82 -5.56 -6.22
CA SER A 59 -19.14 -4.70 -7.36
C SER A 59 -19.41 -3.26 -6.90
N LEU A 60 -18.90 -2.26 -7.61
CA LEU A 60 -19.32 -0.85 -7.47
C LEU A 60 -20.62 -0.51 -8.24
N ARG A 61 -21.25 -1.50 -8.90
CA ARG A 61 -22.46 -1.32 -9.71
C ARG A 61 -23.63 -0.85 -8.86
N ASN A 62 -24.38 0.13 -9.38
CA ASN A 62 -25.58 0.72 -8.78
C ASN A 62 -25.39 1.32 -7.37
N VAL A 63 -24.13 1.52 -6.95
CA VAL A 63 -23.79 2.30 -5.76
C VAL A 63 -23.98 3.78 -6.07
N PRO A 64 -24.62 4.59 -5.20
CA PRO A 64 -24.63 6.04 -5.33
C PRO A 64 -23.22 6.58 -5.05
N LEU A 65 -22.55 7.09 -6.08
CA LEU A 65 -21.15 7.53 -6.03
C LEU A 65 -21.00 8.97 -5.51
N GLY A 66 -22.05 9.78 -5.69
CA GLY A 66 -22.15 11.16 -5.26
C GLY A 66 -23.36 11.86 -5.88
N SER A 67 -23.80 12.99 -5.33
CA SER A 67 -24.85 13.81 -5.97
C SER A 67 -24.30 14.65 -7.13
N VAL A 68 -25.08 14.79 -8.19
CA VAL A 68 -24.76 15.64 -9.35
C VAL A 68 -24.93 17.11 -8.93
N TYR A 69 -23.83 17.88 -8.96
CA TYR A 69 -23.77 19.24 -8.41
C TYR A 69 -23.82 20.31 -9.51
N VAL A 70 -24.69 21.29 -9.31
CA VAL A 70 -24.78 22.54 -10.06
C VAL A 70 -24.96 23.68 -9.06
N ASN A 71 -24.51 24.87 -9.42
CA ASN A 71 -24.67 26.06 -8.59
C ASN A 71 -26.16 26.48 -8.60
N ASP A 72 -26.81 26.35 -7.45
CA ASP A 72 -28.17 26.81 -7.17
C ASP A 72 -28.17 27.47 -5.79
N LEU A 73 -28.98 28.52 -5.62
CA LEU A 73 -29.23 29.12 -4.30
C LEU A 73 -30.25 28.28 -3.48
N ASP A 74 -30.94 27.35 -4.14
CA ASP A 74 -31.91 26.41 -3.59
C ASP A 74 -31.52 24.97 -3.96
N ASP A 75 -30.57 24.41 -3.21
CA ASP A 75 -30.03 23.06 -3.45
C ASP A 75 -30.90 21.94 -2.85
N TRP A 76 -31.89 22.27 -2.02
CA TRP A 76 -32.64 21.29 -1.23
C TRP A 76 -33.52 20.37 -2.09
N PHE A 77 -34.04 20.87 -3.22
CA PHE A 77 -34.96 20.15 -4.11
C PHE A 77 -34.26 19.44 -5.28
N ARG A 78 -33.18 18.70 -5.02
CA ARG A 78 -32.47 17.89 -6.03
C ARG A 78 -33.44 16.99 -6.85
N THR A 79 -34.47 16.43 -6.20
CA THR A 79 -35.48 15.58 -6.83
C THR A 79 -36.50 16.29 -7.74
N SER A 80 -36.58 17.63 -7.74
CA SER A 80 -37.42 18.37 -8.70
C SER A 80 -36.69 18.76 -9.99
N ARG A 81 -35.41 18.39 -10.12
CA ARG A 81 -34.59 18.62 -11.31
C ARG A 81 -34.60 17.38 -12.21
N THR A 82 -34.48 17.58 -13.52
CA THR A 82 -34.22 16.49 -14.47
C THR A 82 -32.73 16.44 -14.79
N TYR A 83 -32.22 15.23 -15.01
CA TYR A 83 -30.80 14.93 -15.21
C TYR A 83 -30.64 14.05 -16.45
N SER A 84 -29.72 14.42 -17.33
CA SER A 84 -29.36 13.62 -18.51
C SER A 84 -27.86 13.60 -18.70
N ILE A 85 -27.25 12.41 -18.79
CA ILE A 85 -25.84 12.26 -19.15
C ILE A 85 -25.69 12.75 -20.59
N ARG A 86 -24.76 13.69 -20.81
CA ARG A 86 -24.42 14.24 -22.13
C ARG A 86 -23.36 13.37 -22.81
N ASP A 87 -22.24 13.17 -22.12
CA ASP A 87 -21.09 12.40 -22.59
C ASP A 87 -20.21 11.93 -21.42
N VAL A 88 -19.36 10.93 -21.70
CA VAL A 88 -18.43 10.30 -20.75
C VAL A 88 -17.14 9.99 -21.49
N SER A 89 -15.99 10.43 -20.95
CA SER A 89 -14.69 10.40 -21.65
C SER A 89 -14.29 9.03 -22.22
N ASN A 90 -14.68 7.95 -21.53
CA ASN A 90 -14.26 6.58 -21.84
C ASN A 90 -15.41 5.71 -22.40
N GLY A 91 -16.58 6.29 -22.71
CA GLY A 91 -17.76 5.57 -23.22
C GLY A 91 -18.49 4.66 -22.21
N GLN A 92 -18.02 4.61 -20.96
CA GLN A 92 -18.63 3.88 -19.84
C GLN A 92 -20.08 4.34 -19.58
N LEU A 93 -21.01 3.43 -19.34
CA LEU A 93 -22.40 3.77 -19.07
C LEU A 93 -22.59 4.28 -17.64
N PHE A 94 -23.08 5.50 -17.49
CA PHE A 94 -23.50 6.09 -16.22
C PHE A 94 -24.98 6.49 -16.25
N SER A 95 -25.56 6.69 -15.07
CA SER A 95 -26.93 7.16 -14.89
C SER A 95 -26.99 8.18 -13.74
N ALA A 96 -27.83 9.20 -13.89
CA ALA A 96 -28.06 10.24 -12.90
C ALA A 96 -29.50 10.14 -12.38
N SER A 97 -29.75 9.23 -11.44
CA SER A 97 -31.09 8.95 -10.93
C SER A 97 -31.37 9.73 -9.65
N GLN A 98 -32.49 10.46 -9.59
CA GLN A 98 -32.87 11.32 -8.45
C GLN A 98 -31.79 12.35 -8.03
N GLY A 99 -30.87 12.69 -8.94
CA GLY A 99 -29.73 13.55 -8.68
C GLY A 99 -28.48 12.86 -8.11
N PHE A 100 -28.44 11.53 -8.06
CA PHE A 100 -27.23 10.75 -7.71
C PHE A 100 -26.65 10.03 -8.93
N LEU A 101 -25.32 10.09 -9.06
CA LEU A 101 -24.57 9.37 -10.08
C LEU A 101 -24.36 7.91 -9.66
N SER A 102 -24.63 6.98 -10.57
CA SER A 102 -24.29 5.55 -10.42
C SER A 102 -24.11 4.89 -11.80
N THR A 103 -23.45 3.73 -11.86
CA THR A 103 -23.25 2.95 -13.10
C THR A 103 -23.71 1.50 -12.91
N PRO A 104 -24.34 0.84 -13.90
CA PRO A 104 -24.62 -0.60 -13.87
C PRO A 104 -23.37 -1.46 -14.18
N GLU A 105 -22.25 -0.84 -14.55
CA GLU A 105 -21.01 -1.48 -14.98
C GLU A 105 -19.96 -1.53 -13.85
N ALA A 106 -18.99 -2.43 -13.97
CA ALA A 106 -17.89 -2.50 -13.00
C ALA A 106 -16.91 -1.34 -13.23
N LEU A 107 -16.57 -0.61 -12.17
CA LEU A 107 -15.56 0.44 -12.19
C LEU A 107 -14.20 -0.14 -11.79
N TYR A 108 -13.23 -0.01 -12.68
CA TYR A 108 -11.84 -0.41 -12.46
C TYR A 108 -10.95 0.83 -12.25
N PRO A 109 -9.73 0.68 -11.71
CA PRO A 109 -8.81 1.80 -11.53
C PRO A 109 -8.55 2.61 -12.80
N GLY A 110 -8.71 3.94 -12.71
CA GLY A 110 -8.69 4.85 -13.86
C GLY A 110 -9.39 6.18 -13.57
N SER A 111 -9.50 7.03 -14.59
CA SER A 111 -10.14 8.36 -14.51
C SER A 111 -11.21 8.53 -15.58
N TYR A 112 -12.32 9.17 -15.22
CA TYR A 112 -13.49 9.38 -16.06
C TYR A 112 -13.99 10.82 -15.88
N THR A 113 -14.10 11.60 -16.95
CA THR A 113 -14.84 12.87 -16.92
C THR A 113 -16.25 12.62 -17.46
N ILE A 114 -17.26 13.08 -16.72
CA ILE A 114 -18.68 12.83 -16.98
C ILE A 114 -19.40 14.18 -17.02
N HIS A 115 -20.11 14.43 -18.11
CA HIS A 115 -20.92 15.64 -18.28
C HIS A 115 -22.41 15.31 -18.10
N VAL A 116 -23.09 16.03 -17.19
CA VAL A 116 -24.52 15.85 -16.92
C VAL A 116 -25.25 17.18 -17.12
N ASP A 117 -26.17 17.20 -18.08
CA ASP A 117 -27.13 18.29 -18.22
C ASP A 117 -28.16 18.21 -17.08
N VAL A 118 -28.24 19.26 -16.27
CA VAL A 118 -29.19 19.39 -15.16
C VAL A 118 -30.17 20.50 -15.51
N THR A 119 -31.46 20.22 -15.50
CA THR A 119 -32.52 21.20 -15.77
C THR A 119 -33.40 21.41 -14.54
N LYS A 120 -33.64 22.67 -14.17
CA LYS A 120 -34.56 23.11 -13.11
C LYS A 120 -35.86 23.62 -13.76
N PRO A 121 -36.92 22.79 -13.88
CA PRO A 121 -38.08 23.10 -14.74
C PRO A 121 -38.83 24.37 -14.32
N ILE A 122 -38.91 24.65 -13.02
CA ILE A 122 -39.57 25.86 -12.49
C ILE A 122 -38.88 27.17 -12.89
N ALA A 123 -37.58 27.12 -13.17
CA ALA A 123 -36.78 28.27 -13.59
C ALA A 123 -36.54 28.31 -15.12
N SER A 124 -37.05 27.31 -15.86
CA SER A 124 -36.75 27.09 -17.29
C SER A 124 -35.26 27.20 -17.63
N SER A 125 -34.41 26.69 -16.72
CA SER A 125 -32.97 26.89 -16.73
C SER A 125 -32.24 25.54 -16.70
N THR A 126 -31.22 25.41 -17.53
CA THR A 126 -30.35 24.24 -17.66
C THR A 126 -28.91 24.66 -17.44
N ALA A 127 -28.15 23.84 -16.71
CA ALA A 127 -26.74 24.05 -16.41
C ALA A 127 -25.98 22.73 -16.54
N LEU A 128 -24.68 22.83 -16.84
CA LEU A 128 -23.78 21.70 -16.97
C LEU A 128 -23.17 21.34 -15.62
N SER A 129 -23.26 20.07 -15.24
CA SER A 129 -22.47 19.48 -14.16
C SER A 129 -21.30 18.72 -14.78
N THR A 130 -20.07 19.16 -14.51
CA THR A 130 -18.84 18.46 -14.88
C THR A 130 -18.35 17.68 -13.67
N ILE A 131 -18.26 16.35 -13.81
CA ILE A 131 -17.86 15.45 -12.74
C ILE A 131 -16.56 14.74 -13.16
N ASP A 132 -15.48 15.01 -12.45
CA ASP A 132 -14.23 14.25 -12.57
C ASP A 132 -14.22 13.12 -11.53
N LEU A 133 -14.25 11.89 -12.01
CA LEU A 133 -14.31 10.67 -11.21
C LEU A 133 -12.99 9.91 -11.31
N SER A 134 -12.36 9.65 -10.17
CA SER A 134 -11.10 8.90 -10.06
C SER A 134 -11.33 7.60 -9.28
N VAL A 135 -10.82 6.48 -9.81
CA VAL A 135 -10.85 5.17 -9.17
C VAL A 135 -9.42 4.73 -8.88
N THR A 136 -9.09 4.57 -7.60
CA THR A 136 -7.75 4.18 -7.14
C THR A 136 -7.77 2.75 -6.63
N GLY A 137 -6.92 1.90 -7.20
CA GLY A 137 -6.76 0.52 -6.75
C GLY A 137 -5.97 0.43 -5.45
N VAL A 138 -6.44 -0.40 -4.50
CA VAL A 138 -5.77 -0.65 -3.21
C VAL A 138 -5.73 -2.16 -2.93
N ASP A 139 -4.56 -2.69 -2.61
CA ASP A 139 -4.41 -4.10 -2.20
C ASP A 139 -5.06 -4.35 -0.83
N SER A 140 -5.73 -5.50 -0.69
CA SER A 140 -6.49 -5.86 0.51
C SER A 140 -5.65 -6.00 1.78
N GLU A 141 -4.35 -6.24 1.62
CA GLU A 141 -3.33 -6.29 2.67
C GLU A 141 -3.19 -4.94 3.39
N PHE A 142 -3.18 -3.84 2.63
CA PHE A 142 -3.05 -2.47 3.14
C PHE A 142 -4.26 -2.03 3.97
N VAL A 143 -5.44 -2.60 3.70
CA VAL A 143 -6.68 -2.32 4.45
C VAL A 143 -6.64 -2.92 5.87
N ARG A 144 -5.88 -4.00 6.07
CA ARG A 144 -5.65 -4.63 7.37
C ARG A 144 -4.67 -3.82 8.21
N GLU A 145 -3.55 -3.42 7.60
CA GLU A 145 -2.47 -2.62 8.21
C GLU A 145 -2.77 -1.12 8.30
N ALA A 146 -3.94 -0.67 7.87
CA ALA A 146 -4.35 0.73 7.99
C ALA A 146 -4.52 1.16 9.45
N ALA A 147 -3.96 2.31 9.80
CA ALA A 147 -4.16 2.95 11.09
C ALA A 147 -5.48 3.72 11.15
N THR A 148 -5.98 3.94 12.37
CA THR A 148 -7.16 4.80 12.62
C THR A 148 -6.75 6.00 13.48
N ILE A 149 -7.21 7.20 13.13
CA ILE A 149 -7.20 8.39 14.00
C ILE A 149 -8.63 8.88 14.24
N ARG A 150 -8.97 9.15 15.49
CA ARG A 150 -10.27 9.71 15.91
C ARG A 150 -10.14 11.20 16.14
N ILE A 151 -10.94 11.99 15.45
CA ILE A 151 -11.03 13.44 15.60
C ILE A 151 -12.41 13.88 16.09
N GLN A 152 -12.50 15.11 16.60
CA GLN A 152 -13.70 15.70 17.19
C GLN A 152 -14.02 17.06 16.55
N GLY A 153 -15.30 17.39 16.46
CA GLY A 153 -15.80 18.67 15.92
C GLY A 153 -16.04 18.67 14.41
N GLU A 154 -15.74 17.57 13.72
CA GLU A 154 -15.78 17.43 12.26
C GLU A 154 -16.67 16.27 11.84
N TYR A 155 -17.49 16.51 10.83
CA TYR A 155 -18.31 15.48 10.19
C TYR A 155 -17.59 14.96 8.93
N PRO A 156 -17.87 13.72 8.48
CA PRO A 156 -17.29 13.17 7.25
C PRO A 156 -17.43 14.10 6.04
N GLU A 157 -18.58 14.76 5.93
CA GLU A 157 -18.93 15.69 4.86
C GLU A 157 -18.15 17.01 4.98
N THR A 158 -17.94 17.55 6.18
CA THR A 158 -17.21 18.81 6.38
C THR A 158 -15.70 18.68 6.16
N LEU A 159 -15.16 17.47 6.36
CA LEU A 159 -13.75 17.17 6.09
C LEU A 159 -13.42 17.20 4.59
N ILE A 160 -14.32 16.66 3.76
CA ILE A 160 -14.10 16.56 2.32
C ILE A 160 -14.47 17.84 1.55
N ASP A 161 -15.38 18.67 2.08
CA ASP A 161 -15.86 19.86 1.36
C ASP A 161 -14.75 20.94 1.21
N PRO A 162 -14.33 21.28 -0.02
CA PRO A 162 -13.27 22.26 -0.24
C PRO A 162 -13.69 23.68 0.18
N SER A 163 -14.98 24.01 0.17
CA SER A 163 -15.49 25.32 0.55
C SER A 163 -15.35 25.62 2.05
N LEU A 164 -15.17 24.58 2.88
CA LEU A 164 -14.93 24.67 4.32
C LEU A 164 -13.43 24.67 4.70
N GLY A 165 -12.55 24.95 3.74
CA GLY A 165 -11.12 25.16 4.00
C GLY A 165 -10.26 23.90 3.89
N ASN A 166 -10.65 22.93 3.06
CA ASN A 166 -9.85 21.75 2.68
C ASN A 166 -9.30 20.96 3.89
N ARG A 167 -10.16 20.75 4.89
CA ARG A 167 -9.80 20.21 6.22
C ARG A 167 -9.16 18.81 6.15
N LEU A 168 -9.56 17.97 5.19
CA LEU A 168 -8.91 16.67 4.95
C LEU A 168 -7.43 16.80 4.54
N ASN A 169 -7.05 17.79 3.74
CA ASN A 169 -5.65 18.01 3.40
C ASN A 169 -4.86 18.60 4.58
N THR A 170 -5.48 19.44 5.42
CA THR A 170 -4.88 19.86 6.70
C THR A 170 -4.61 18.66 7.61
N LEU A 171 -5.54 17.68 7.68
CA LEU A 171 -5.32 16.42 8.39
C LEU A 171 -4.21 15.56 7.77
N ARG A 172 -4.16 15.42 6.43
CA ARG A 172 -3.05 14.73 5.74
C ARG A 172 -1.70 15.38 6.08
N ASN A 173 -1.61 16.71 6.05
CA ASN A 173 -0.39 17.45 6.35
C ASN A 173 0.03 17.30 7.83
N ALA A 174 -0.93 17.25 8.76
CA ALA A 174 -0.67 16.96 10.17
C ALA A 174 -0.10 15.54 10.34
N LEU A 175 -0.77 14.53 9.76
CA LEU A 175 -0.33 13.13 9.80
C LEU A 175 1.07 12.98 9.17
N ALA A 176 1.30 13.58 8.01
CA ALA A 176 2.59 13.59 7.32
C ALA A 176 3.72 14.15 8.19
N SER A 177 3.48 15.29 8.86
CA SER A 177 4.47 15.92 9.72
C SER A 177 4.77 15.14 11.00
N PHE A 178 3.79 14.42 11.58
CA PHE A 178 4.02 13.61 12.78
C PHE A 178 4.63 12.22 12.46
N LEU A 179 4.38 11.69 11.25
CA LEU A 179 4.90 10.39 10.80
C LEU A 179 6.20 10.50 10.00
N LEU A 180 6.69 11.73 9.73
CA LEU A 180 7.89 12.02 8.94
C LEU A 180 7.83 11.46 7.50
N VAL A 181 6.67 11.57 6.86
CA VAL A 181 6.41 11.13 5.47
C VAL A 181 5.84 12.26 4.62
N THR A 182 5.76 12.09 3.29
CA THR A 182 5.07 13.02 2.40
C THR A 182 3.55 12.83 2.48
N ALA A 183 2.77 13.92 2.31
CA ALA A 183 1.30 13.86 2.35
C ALA A 183 0.71 12.91 1.28
N ASP A 184 1.35 12.82 0.11
CA ASP A 184 0.93 11.95 -0.99
C ASP A 184 1.12 10.45 -0.70
N SER A 185 1.93 10.10 0.30
CA SER A 185 2.08 8.71 0.76
C SER A 185 0.94 8.22 1.67
N ILE A 186 0.01 9.11 2.04
CA ILE A 186 -1.07 8.85 3.01
C ILE A 186 -2.39 8.58 2.26
N THR A 187 -2.62 7.29 1.98
CA THR A 187 -3.87 6.83 1.36
C THR A 187 -4.98 6.78 2.41
N ILE A 188 -5.88 7.75 2.38
CA ILE A 188 -7.13 7.73 3.17
C ILE A 188 -8.03 6.62 2.62
N LEU A 189 -8.45 5.68 3.48
CA LEU A 189 -9.27 4.52 3.12
C LEU A 189 -10.75 4.69 3.48
N ALA A 190 -11.02 5.39 4.59
CA ALA A 190 -12.36 5.66 5.08
C ALA A 190 -12.38 6.89 6.01
N ILE A 191 -13.48 7.61 6.00
CA ILE A 191 -13.78 8.72 6.93
C ILE A 191 -15.20 8.44 7.43
N ARG A 192 -15.40 8.18 8.73
CA ARG A 192 -16.66 7.58 9.23
C ARG A 192 -17.07 8.18 10.59
N PRO A 193 -18.36 8.51 10.82
CA PRO A 193 -18.80 9.06 12.09
C PRO A 193 -19.00 7.94 13.12
N VAL A 194 -18.41 8.09 14.30
CA VAL A 194 -18.37 7.05 15.35
C VAL A 194 -19.78 6.63 15.80
N TYR A 195 -20.75 7.54 15.76
CA TYR A 195 -22.13 7.30 16.16
C TYR A 195 -22.97 6.47 15.15
N GLN A 196 -22.47 6.16 13.95
CA GLN A 196 -23.16 5.26 13.01
C GLN A 196 -22.95 3.76 13.34
N TYR A 197 -22.21 3.42 14.39
CA TYR A 197 -22.13 2.05 14.90
C TYR A 197 -23.49 1.52 15.37
N ARG A 198 -23.99 0.51 14.65
CA ARG A 198 -25.00 -0.45 15.14
C ARG A 198 -24.49 -1.87 14.92
N SER A 199 -23.57 -2.31 15.77
CA SER A 199 -23.56 -3.72 16.12
C SER A 199 -24.76 -3.99 17.01
N LEU A 200 -25.51 -5.07 16.77
CA LEU A 200 -26.63 -5.46 17.64
C LEU A 200 -26.17 -5.82 19.07
N TYR A 201 -24.86 -6.02 19.25
CA TYR A 201 -24.20 -6.40 20.50
C TYR A 201 -23.36 -5.28 21.13
N TYR A 202 -23.26 -4.10 20.50
CA TYR A 202 -22.50 -2.97 21.05
C TYR A 202 -23.18 -1.62 20.78
N PRO A 203 -23.72 -0.95 21.82
CA PRO A 203 -23.93 0.48 21.74
C PRO A 203 -22.56 1.17 21.72
N PRO A 204 -22.25 2.06 20.75
CA PRO A 204 -21.07 2.91 20.85
C PRO A 204 -21.18 3.87 22.04
N LEU A 205 -20.13 4.71 22.23
CA LEU A 205 -20.22 5.96 23.00
C LEU A 205 -21.62 6.56 22.83
N PRO A 206 -22.37 6.84 23.92
CA PRO A 206 -23.83 7.01 23.87
C PRO A 206 -24.23 7.88 22.69
N PHE A 207 -25.11 7.37 21.81
CA PHE A 207 -25.34 7.95 20.47
C PHE A 207 -25.47 9.49 20.45
N ASN A 208 -26.15 10.04 21.47
CA ASN A 208 -26.32 11.48 21.66
C ASN A 208 -25.01 12.23 21.97
N GLU A 209 -24.09 11.64 22.73
CA GLU A 209 -22.77 12.22 23.09
C GLU A 209 -21.81 12.19 21.91
N ALA A 210 -21.63 11.03 21.27
CA ALA A 210 -20.78 10.90 20.08
C ALA A 210 -21.25 11.78 18.91
N LYS A 211 -22.58 11.97 18.78
CA LYS A 211 -23.16 12.93 17.83
C LYS A 211 -23.00 14.38 18.27
N LYS A 212 -23.18 14.72 19.56
CA LYS A 212 -22.93 16.08 20.09
C LYS A 212 -21.48 16.53 19.91
N GLN A 213 -20.54 15.60 20.02
CA GLN A 213 -19.11 15.86 19.88
C GLN A 213 -18.63 15.86 18.41
N ALA A 214 -19.46 15.42 17.46
CA ALA A 214 -19.05 15.18 16.07
C ALA A 214 -17.75 14.36 15.99
N LEU A 215 -17.77 13.16 16.59
CA LEU A 215 -16.63 12.23 16.54
C LEU A 215 -16.58 11.50 15.19
N THR A 216 -15.44 11.61 14.52
CA THR A 216 -15.17 10.98 13.22
C THR A 216 -13.86 10.20 13.26
N ASP A 217 -13.91 8.94 12.84
CA ASP A 217 -12.74 8.09 12.63
C ASP A 217 -12.26 8.20 11.18
N VAL A 218 -11.00 8.56 11.00
CA VAL A 218 -10.31 8.54 9.71
C VAL A 218 -9.36 7.35 9.70
N ILE A 219 -9.57 6.45 8.75
CA ILE A 219 -8.79 5.22 8.57
C ILE A 219 -7.92 5.41 7.33
N PHE A 220 -6.61 5.20 7.46
CA PHE A 220 -5.63 5.52 6.43
C PHE A 220 -4.44 4.56 6.47
N TYR A 221 -3.72 4.45 5.35
CA TYR A 221 -2.55 3.59 5.20
C TYR A 221 -1.34 4.41 4.72
N VAL A 222 -0.14 3.99 5.12
CA VAL A 222 1.14 4.58 4.72
C VAL A 222 2.08 3.42 4.34
N SER A 223 2.56 3.38 3.11
CA SER A 223 3.25 2.19 2.55
C SER A 223 4.63 1.89 3.15
N SER A 224 5.22 2.83 3.88
CA SER A 224 6.53 2.71 4.53
C SER A 224 6.48 2.33 6.02
N LEU A 225 5.30 2.32 6.65
CA LEU A 225 5.15 2.20 8.10
C LEU A 225 4.13 1.11 8.48
N LYS A 226 4.30 0.44 9.63
CA LYS A 226 3.32 -0.51 10.15
C LYS A 226 2.24 0.20 10.96
N ARG A 227 1.05 -0.42 11.04
CA ARG A 227 -0.08 0.08 11.84
C ARG A 227 0.31 0.53 13.25
N ASN A 228 0.96 -0.35 14.02
CA ASN A 228 1.28 -0.08 15.42
C ASN A 228 2.26 1.09 15.57
N ASP A 229 3.22 1.23 14.66
CA ASP A 229 4.24 2.28 14.71
C ASP A 229 3.60 3.65 14.41
N ILE A 230 2.66 3.69 13.46
CA ILE A 230 1.80 4.85 13.19
C ILE A 230 0.95 5.19 14.42
N GLU A 231 0.14 4.25 14.92
CA GLU A 231 -0.83 4.52 16.00
C GLU A 231 -0.13 4.90 17.32
N ASN A 232 1.03 4.31 17.64
CA ASN A 232 1.86 4.74 18.77
C ASN A 232 2.43 6.16 18.59
N THR A 233 2.98 6.46 17.41
CA THR A 233 3.57 7.78 17.11
C THR A 233 2.53 8.89 17.21
N LEU A 234 1.32 8.65 16.70
CA LEU A 234 0.22 9.60 16.78
C LEU A 234 -0.34 9.74 18.20
N ASN A 235 -0.47 8.65 18.96
CA ASN A 235 -0.92 8.71 20.36
C ASN A 235 0.00 9.58 21.25
N MET A 236 1.32 9.55 21.03
CA MET A 236 2.25 10.44 21.73
C MET A 236 2.10 11.93 21.36
N ASN A 237 1.50 12.23 20.19
CA ASN A 237 1.43 13.58 19.62
C ASN A 237 0.02 14.20 19.61
N LEU A 238 -1.03 13.50 20.07
CA LEU A 238 -2.42 13.99 20.06
C LEU A 238 -2.59 15.45 20.58
N PRO A 239 -1.96 15.86 21.71
CA PRO A 239 -2.12 17.23 22.22
C PRO A 239 -1.56 18.32 21.30
N LEU A 240 -0.71 17.96 20.34
CA LEU A 240 -0.05 18.88 19.40
C LEU A 240 -0.85 19.10 18.11
N PHE A 241 -1.89 18.31 17.83
CA PHE A 241 -2.74 18.49 16.65
C PHE A 241 -3.49 19.83 16.68
N LEU A 242 -4.08 20.18 17.83
CA LEU A 242 -4.86 21.42 17.97
C LEU A 242 -4.01 22.69 17.82
N PRO A 243 -2.92 22.91 18.58
CA PRO A 243 -2.13 24.14 18.49
C PRO A 243 -1.29 24.28 17.21
N ARG A 244 -1.17 23.24 16.37
CA ARG A 244 -0.40 23.28 15.11
C ARG A 244 -1.25 23.24 13.85
N TYR A 245 -2.41 22.58 13.88
CA TYR A 245 -3.22 22.28 12.69
C TYR A 245 -4.72 22.57 12.87
N ASP A 246 -5.15 23.09 14.03
CA ASP A 246 -6.56 23.36 14.35
C ASP A 246 -7.47 22.10 14.24
N ILE A 247 -6.93 20.96 14.65
CA ILE A 247 -7.63 19.66 14.67
C ILE A 247 -7.64 19.12 16.11
N ILE A 248 -8.82 18.79 16.63
CA ILE A 248 -8.95 18.07 17.90
C ILE A 248 -8.82 16.57 17.60
N ALA A 249 -7.69 15.96 17.97
CA ALA A 249 -7.45 14.52 17.86
C ALA A 249 -7.57 13.86 19.25
N ASN A 250 -8.44 12.85 19.36
CA ASN A 250 -8.84 12.26 20.64
C ASN A 250 -8.15 10.92 20.93
N ALA A 251 -7.81 10.16 19.87
CA ALA A 251 -7.14 8.86 19.97
C ALA A 251 -6.53 8.48 18.61
N SER A 252 -5.48 7.66 18.61
CA SER A 252 -5.12 6.82 17.46
C SER A 252 -5.18 5.34 17.87
N GLY A 253 -5.59 4.46 16.95
CA GLY A 253 -5.93 3.07 17.28
C GLY A 253 -6.98 2.93 18.40
N PRO A 254 -8.16 3.58 18.31
CA PRO A 254 -9.19 3.51 19.35
C PRO A 254 -9.68 2.07 19.57
N ASN A 255 -9.17 1.42 20.61
CA ASN A 255 -9.42 0.00 20.89
C ASN A 255 -10.91 -0.25 21.24
N PRO A 256 -11.67 -1.04 20.44
CA PRO A 256 -13.08 -1.32 20.69
C PRO A 256 -13.32 -2.18 21.94
N CYS A 257 -12.29 -2.85 22.48
CA CYS A 257 -12.39 -3.55 23.76
C CYS A 257 -12.32 -2.63 24.99
N THR A 258 -11.99 -1.34 24.83
CA THR A 258 -12.02 -0.39 25.94
C THR A 258 -13.45 -0.24 26.45
N ASN A 259 -13.66 -0.56 27.74
CA ASN A 259 -14.97 -0.66 28.40
C ASN A 259 -15.92 -1.75 27.85
N TYR A 260 -15.44 -2.68 27.02
CA TYR A 260 -16.24 -3.84 26.60
C TYR A 260 -16.17 -4.96 27.64
N ILE A 261 -17.32 -5.47 28.08
CA ILE A 261 -17.42 -6.58 29.04
C ILE A 261 -17.76 -7.87 28.29
N CYS A 262 -16.78 -8.76 28.17
CA CYS A 262 -17.00 -10.09 27.58
C CYS A 262 -17.60 -11.09 28.60
N PRO A 263 -18.31 -12.14 28.12
CA PRO A 263 -18.77 -13.25 28.96
C PRO A 263 -17.66 -13.96 29.75
N THR A 264 -18.03 -14.66 30.81
CA THR A 264 -17.09 -15.46 31.61
C THR A 264 -16.33 -16.49 30.76
N ASN A 265 -15.05 -16.68 31.07
CA ASN A 265 -14.09 -17.51 30.33
C ASN A 265 -13.82 -17.06 28.87
N THR A 266 -14.21 -15.83 28.48
CA THR A 266 -13.88 -15.25 27.17
C THR A 266 -13.04 -13.99 27.32
N ILE A 267 -12.13 -13.76 26.37
CA ILE A 267 -11.18 -12.65 26.32
C ILE A 267 -11.63 -11.70 25.22
N CYS A 268 -11.68 -10.39 25.51
CA CYS A 268 -11.96 -9.39 24.48
C CYS A 268 -10.72 -9.17 23.59
N ARG A 269 -10.92 -9.18 22.27
CA ARG A 269 -9.92 -8.82 21.28
C ARG A 269 -10.51 -7.89 20.23
N SER A 270 -9.75 -6.86 19.84
CA SER A 270 -10.08 -6.04 18.68
C SER A 270 -9.99 -6.84 17.39
N THR A 271 -11.01 -6.75 16.54
CA THR A 271 -11.09 -7.39 15.22
C THR A 271 -11.44 -6.35 14.17
N ARG A 272 -10.90 -6.49 12.95
CA ARG A 272 -11.25 -5.64 11.81
C ARG A 272 -11.98 -6.46 10.77
N ALA A 273 -13.19 -6.01 10.40
CA ALA A 273 -13.99 -6.57 9.32
C ALA A 273 -14.15 -5.53 8.19
N ILE A 274 -14.06 -5.98 6.95
CA ILE A 274 -14.41 -5.19 5.77
C ILE A 274 -15.81 -5.65 5.35
N GLN A 275 -16.74 -4.71 5.26
CA GLN A 275 -18.12 -4.97 4.85
C GLN A 275 -18.24 -4.92 3.32
N PRO A 276 -19.13 -5.72 2.70
CA PRO A 276 -19.20 -5.90 1.24
C PRO A 276 -19.80 -4.70 0.46
N LEU A 277 -20.50 -3.79 1.15
CA LEU A 277 -21.03 -2.56 0.55
C LEU A 277 -20.07 -1.40 0.87
N PRO A 278 -19.65 -0.56 -0.11
CA PRO A 278 -18.80 0.61 0.14
C PRO A 278 -19.46 1.64 1.07
N TYR A 279 -18.66 2.61 1.53
CA TYR A 279 -19.14 3.76 2.29
C TYR A 279 -18.92 5.05 1.51
N ALA A 280 -20.01 5.59 0.96
CA ALA A 280 -20.01 6.86 0.24
C ALA A 280 -20.29 8.05 1.18
N ILE A 281 -19.54 9.12 0.99
CA ILE A 281 -19.67 10.42 1.67
C ILE A 281 -19.88 11.46 0.56
N ASP A 282 -20.83 12.36 0.75
CA ASP A 282 -21.22 13.31 -0.29
C ASP A 282 -21.31 14.74 0.28
N ALA A 283 -20.45 15.61 -0.24
CA ALA A 283 -20.50 17.05 -0.05
C ALA A 283 -20.84 17.73 -1.38
N ASN A 284 -20.87 19.07 -1.43
CA ASN A 284 -21.31 19.76 -2.64
C ASN A 284 -20.34 19.55 -3.81
N GLN A 285 -19.08 19.98 -3.66
CA GLN A 285 -18.06 19.91 -4.73
C GLN A 285 -17.21 18.62 -4.72
N THR A 286 -17.45 17.72 -3.77
CA THR A 286 -16.64 16.51 -3.56
C THR A 286 -17.46 15.33 -3.07
N SER A 287 -17.12 14.12 -3.51
CA SER A 287 -17.58 12.87 -2.90
C SER A 287 -16.39 11.93 -2.67
N PHE A 288 -16.53 11.05 -1.67
CA PHE A 288 -15.55 10.01 -1.37
C PHE A 288 -16.26 8.67 -1.17
N VAL A 289 -15.98 7.70 -2.03
CA VAL A 289 -16.49 6.33 -1.96
C VAL A 289 -15.38 5.43 -1.42
N GLY A 290 -15.35 5.30 -0.10
CA GLY A 290 -14.33 4.57 0.65
C GLY A 290 -14.73 3.15 1.04
N ILE A 291 -13.80 2.49 1.72
CA ILE A 291 -13.95 1.10 2.17
C ILE A 291 -14.80 1.07 3.46
N ASN A 292 -15.78 0.19 3.54
CA ASN A 292 -16.63 0.05 4.72
C ASN A 292 -15.95 -0.81 5.79
N ILE A 293 -14.93 -0.25 6.43
CA ILE A 293 -14.13 -0.89 7.48
C ILE A 293 -14.83 -0.72 8.84
N VAL A 294 -14.90 -1.81 9.62
CA VAL A 294 -15.49 -1.86 10.97
C VAL A 294 -14.49 -2.51 11.93
N ASP A 295 -14.13 -1.81 12.99
CA ASP A 295 -13.32 -2.31 14.10
C ASP A 295 -14.25 -2.70 15.26
N SER A 296 -14.26 -3.98 15.66
CA SER A 296 -15.20 -4.55 16.63
C SER A 296 -14.50 -5.29 17.77
N ALA A 297 -15.10 -5.22 18.96
CA ALA A 297 -14.80 -6.12 20.06
C ALA A 297 -15.35 -7.52 19.76
N ASP A 298 -14.51 -8.53 19.92
CA ASP A 298 -14.82 -9.94 19.73
C ASP A 298 -14.42 -10.72 21.00
N CYS A 299 -15.32 -11.59 21.49
CA CYS A 299 -15.15 -12.31 22.75
C CYS A 299 -14.82 -13.78 22.49
N VAL A 300 -13.53 -14.06 22.34
CA VAL A 300 -13.04 -15.42 22.08
C VAL A 300 -12.90 -16.21 23.38
N ASN A 301 -13.35 -17.46 23.40
CA ASN A 301 -13.11 -18.36 24.54
C ASN A 301 -11.60 -18.54 24.76
N SER A 302 -11.13 -18.45 26.00
CA SER A 302 -9.70 -18.56 26.33
C SER A 302 -9.08 -19.88 25.87
N THR A 303 -9.85 -20.96 25.76
CA THR A 303 -9.37 -22.23 25.22
C THR A 303 -9.22 -22.26 23.70
N TYR A 304 -9.87 -21.35 22.98
CA TYR A 304 -9.69 -21.23 21.53
C TYR A 304 -8.40 -20.48 21.15
N SER A 305 -7.91 -19.55 21.99
CA SER A 305 -6.58 -18.95 21.75
C SER A 305 -5.44 -19.94 22.01
N THR A 306 -5.64 -20.92 22.90
CA THR A 306 -4.67 -22.02 23.13
C THR A 306 -4.75 -23.17 22.12
N ASN A 307 -5.80 -23.23 21.30
CA ASN A 307 -5.95 -24.26 20.26
C ASN A 307 -5.22 -23.93 18.95
N PHE A 308 -4.67 -22.73 18.82
CA PHE A 308 -3.59 -22.48 17.85
C PHE A 308 -2.34 -23.20 18.36
N THR A 309 -1.99 -24.33 17.74
CA THR A 309 -1.03 -25.34 18.23
C THR A 309 0.44 -24.88 18.30
N ASN A 310 0.69 -23.57 18.15
CA ASN A 310 1.98 -22.95 18.41
C ASN A 310 2.12 -22.59 19.90
N THR A 311 2.44 -23.59 20.72
CA THR A 311 3.02 -23.42 22.06
C THR A 311 4.45 -22.89 21.98
N GLN A 312 4.65 -21.75 21.31
CA GLN A 312 5.95 -21.16 21.07
C GLN A 312 6.48 -20.47 22.33
N PHE A 313 7.70 -20.85 22.73
CA PHE A 313 8.46 -20.15 23.75
C PHE A 313 8.73 -18.71 23.30
N GLY A 314 8.35 -17.72 24.11
CA GLY A 314 8.70 -16.32 23.88
C GLY A 314 7.56 -15.29 23.89
N CYS A 315 6.30 -15.67 24.11
CA CYS A 315 5.24 -14.67 24.34
C CYS A 315 5.56 -13.86 25.61
N ILE A 316 5.76 -12.54 25.47
CA ILE A 316 5.72 -11.62 26.61
C ILE A 316 4.25 -11.46 27.01
N THR A 317 3.90 -11.98 28.18
CA THR A 317 2.51 -12.07 28.65
C THR A 317 2.04 -10.76 29.26
N TYR A 318 1.10 -10.08 28.60
CA TYR A 318 0.37 -8.98 29.22
C TYR A 318 -0.78 -9.52 30.07
N THR A 319 -0.71 -9.32 31.38
CA THR A 319 -1.75 -9.72 32.34
C THR A 319 -2.76 -8.59 32.54
N PHE A 320 -4.00 -8.82 32.10
CA PHE A 320 -5.17 -8.07 32.55
C PHE A 320 -6.23 -9.07 33.03
N ASN A 321 -6.75 -8.90 34.25
CA ASN A 321 -7.78 -9.74 34.86
C ASN A 321 -7.53 -11.26 34.77
N ASN A 322 -6.33 -11.73 35.15
CA ASN A 322 -5.96 -13.15 35.26
C ASN A 322 -6.22 -14.00 33.99
N SER A 323 -5.99 -13.46 32.80
CA SER A 323 -5.95 -14.25 31.56
C SER A 323 -4.87 -13.73 30.60
N THR A 324 -4.30 -14.66 29.82
CA THR A 324 -3.04 -14.45 29.09
C THR A 324 -3.27 -14.06 27.63
N TYR A 325 -2.59 -13.02 27.17
CA TYR A 325 -2.52 -12.65 25.75
C TYR A 325 -1.13 -12.95 25.16
N CYS A 326 -1.08 -13.64 24.02
CA CYS A 326 0.11 -13.81 23.18
C CYS A 326 0.01 -12.86 21.98
N PRO A 327 0.91 -11.88 21.80
CA PRO A 327 1.01 -11.14 20.55
C PRO A 327 1.61 -12.02 19.44
N CYS A 328 1.21 -11.81 18.18
CA CYS A 328 1.69 -12.61 17.02
C CYS A 328 3.17 -12.32 16.63
N THR A 329 4.02 -11.84 17.55
CA THR A 329 5.36 -11.28 17.25
C THR A 329 6.32 -12.29 16.60
N SER A 330 6.27 -13.55 17.03
CA SER A 330 7.06 -14.64 16.44
C SER A 330 6.63 -15.03 15.02
N LEU A 331 5.43 -14.63 14.59
CA LEU A 331 4.88 -14.92 13.26
C LEU A 331 5.01 -13.74 12.27
N GLN A 332 5.69 -12.65 12.63
CA GLN A 332 5.89 -11.50 11.74
C GLN A 332 6.68 -11.82 10.45
N THR A 333 7.37 -12.97 10.38
CA THR A 333 8.00 -13.50 9.16
C THR A 333 7.00 -14.08 8.16
N TYR A 334 5.77 -14.38 8.61
CA TYR A 334 4.69 -14.96 7.82
C TYR A 334 3.56 -13.97 7.49
N ALA A 335 3.78 -12.67 7.75
CA ALA A 335 2.81 -11.61 7.47
C ALA A 335 2.44 -11.59 5.96
N PRO A 336 1.18 -11.24 5.58
CA PRO A 336 0.12 -10.74 6.44
C PRO A 336 -0.56 -11.83 7.28
N LEU A 337 -1.00 -11.44 8.48
CA LEU A 337 -1.67 -12.34 9.42
C LEU A 337 -3.17 -12.04 9.54
N GLY A 338 -3.95 -13.07 9.86
CA GLY A 338 -5.36 -12.98 10.17
C GLY A 338 -5.62 -12.44 11.58
N PRO A 339 -6.88 -12.05 11.89
CA PRO A 339 -7.23 -11.48 13.19
C PRO A 339 -6.99 -12.43 14.39
N TYR A 340 -6.75 -13.72 14.15
CA TYR A 340 -6.38 -14.74 15.16
C TYR A 340 -4.92 -15.22 14.97
N CYS A 341 -4.02 -14.36 14.48
CA CYS A 341 -2.64 -14.69 14.10
C CYS A 341 -2.49 -15.76 12.99
N GLN A 342 -3.56 -16.11 12.26
CA GLN A 342 -3.49 -17.05 11.13
C GLN A 342 -2.46 -16.60 10.09
N VAL A 343 -1.63 -17.49 9.57
CA VAL A 343 -0.85 -17.19 8.36
C VAL A 343 -1.79 -17.23 7.16
N LEU A 344 -1.90 -16.14 6.40
CA LEU A 344 -2.93 -16.00 5.38
C LEU A 344 -2.54 -16.54 4.00
N GLY A 345 -1.26 -16.81 3.73
CA GLY A 345 -0.74 -17.21 2.42
C GLY A 345 -0.01 -18.56 2.40
N ARG A 346 -0.06 -19.25 1.25
CA ARG A 346 0.74 -20.45 0.97
C ARG A 346 1.17 -20.54 -0.48
N THR A 347 2.47 -20.75 -0.69
CA THR A 347 3.10 -20.97 -2.01
C THR A 347 3.09 -22.45 -2.39
N PHE A 348 3.02 -22.73 -3.69
CA PHE A 348 3.08 -24.08 -4.27
C PHE A 348 4.09 -24.10 -5.42
N ASN A 349 5.13 -24.93 -5.29
CA ASN A 349 6.39 -24.80 -6.05
C ASN A 349 6.45 -25.65 -7.34
N GLU A 350 7.45 -25.33 -8.17
CA GLU A 350 7.50 -25.60 -9.62
C GLU A 350 7.64 -27.07 -10.03
N ASN A 351 8.17 -27.95 -9.18
CA ASN A 351 8.47 -29.34 -9.53
C ASN A 351 7.23 -30.27 -9.56
N GLY A 352 6.02 -29.70 -9.51
CA GLY A 352 4.77 -30.44 -9.43
C GLY A 352 4.50 -31.05 -8.04
N GLY A 353 3.27 -31.58 -7.89
CA GLY A 353 2.85 -32.26 -6.65
C GLY A 353 2.85 -31.38 -5.38
N GLY A 354 2.82 -30.05 -5.52
CA GLY A 354 2.64 -29.13 -4.39
C GLY A 354 1.25 -29.27 -3.80
N TYR A 355 1.14 -29.63 -2.53
CA TYR A 355 -0.15 -29.74 -1.84
C TYR A 355 -0.09 -29.30 -0.38
N ALA A 356 -1.25 -28.95 0.18
CA ALA A 356 -1.49 -28.82 1.60
C ALA A 356 -2.91 -29.33 1.93
N VAL A 357 -3.03 -30.15 2.97
CA VAL A 357 -4.27 -30.80 3.42
C VAL A 357 -4.60 -30.30 4.82
N TYR A 358 -5.85 -29.89 5.06
CA TYR A 358 -6.35 -29.42 6.35
C TYR A 358 -7.62 -30.20 6.74
N ASP A 359 -7.97 -30.23 8.03
CA ASP A 359 -9.28 -30.78 8.46
C ASP A 359 -10.40 -29.87 7.94
N GLY A 360 -11.42 -30.46 7.32
CA GLY A 360 -12.56 -29.72 6.76
C GLY A 360 -13.40 -28.97 7.82
N ARG A 361 -13.16 -29.25 9.10
CA ARG A 361 -13.84 -28.66 10.27
C ARG A 361 -13.03 -27.55 10.96
N THR A 362 -11.77 -27.32 10.59
CA THR A 362 -10.89 -26.33 11.28
C THR A 362 -11.41 -24.89 11.21
N PHE A 363 -12.29 -24.59 10.24
CA PHE A 363 -12.79 -23.24 9.96
C PHE A 363 -14.26 -23.07 10.37
N SER A 364 -15.03 -24.15 10.41
CA SER A 364 -16.46 -24.11 10.74
C SER A 364 -16.96 -25.51 11.12
N ASN A 365 -17.91 -25.58 12.04
CA ASN A 365 -18.68 -26.79 12.33
C ASN A 365 -19.88 -26.99 11.39
N ARG A 366 -19.94 -26.22 10.30
CA ARG A 366 -20.93 -26.30 9.22
C ARG A 366 -20.22 -26.34 7.88
N ALA A 367 -20.86 -26.94 6.88
CA ALA A 367 -20.33 -26.94 5.52
C ALA A 367 -20.15 -25.48 4.99
N PRO A 368 -19.18 -25.23 4.09
CA PRO A 368 -18.93 -23.90 3.55
C PRO A 368 -20.08 -23.45 2.62
N THR A 369 -21.02 -22.67 3.16
CA THR A 369 -22.09 -22.02 2.38
C THR A 369 -21.64 -20.70 1.77
N ARG A 370 -20.56 -20.10 2.30
CA ARG A 370 -19.81 -19.02 1.65
C ARG A 370 -18.31 -19.31 1.79
N PHE A 371 -17.59 -19.28 0.68
CA PHE A 371 -16.16 -19.54 0.63
C PHE A 371 -15.49 -18.57 -0.33
N SER A 372 -14.38 -17.94 0.08
CA SER A 372 -13.61 -17.06 -0.80
C SER A 372 -12.11 -17.09 -0.52
N PHE A 373 -11.31 -16.76 -1.55
CA PHE A 373 -9.85 -16.75 -1.51
C PHE A 373 -9.27 -15.95 -2.68
N ASP A 374 -8.02 -15.54 -2.56
CA ASP A 374 -7.27 -14.96 -3.67
C ASP A 374 -6.21 -15.98 -4.15
N PHE A 375 -5.97 -16.07 -5.46
CA PHE A 375 -4.85 -16.84 -6.01
C PHE A 375 -4.14 -16.12 -7.15
N ALA A 376 -2.86 -16.46 -7.36
CA ALA A 376 -2.07 -16.01 -8.49
C ALA A 376 -1.30 -17.21 -9.08
N VAL A 377 -1.30 -17.34 -10.40
CA VAL A 377 -0.66 -18.45 -11.14
C VAL A 377 0.71 -18.03 -11.65
N ARG A 378 1.69 -18.93 -11.58
CA ARG A 378 3.02 -18.73 -12.16
C ARG A 378 2.97 -18.87 -13.70
N SER A 379 3.96 -18.30 -14.39
CA SER A 379 4.16 -18.55 -15.82
C SER A 379 5.16 -19.70 -16.03
N PRO A 380 4.94 -20.64 -16.97
CA PRO A 380 3.73 -20.81 -17.78
C PRO A 380 2.56 -21.34 -16.95
N ILE A 381 1.33 -21.02 -17.35
CA ILE A 381 0.13 -21.57 -16.73
C ILE A 381 0.04 -23.07 -17.07
N THR A 382 -0.01 -23.89 -16.03
CA THR A 382 -0.32 -25.32 -16.14
C THR A 382 -1.71 -25.60 -15.60
N ASP A 383 -2.37 -26.57 -16.22
CA ASP A 383 -3.57 -27.20 -15.68
C ASP A 383 -3.27 -27.84 -14.30
N GLY A 384 -4.24 -27.83 -13.38
CA GLY A 384 -4.02 -28.31 -12.02
C GLY A 384 -5.10 -27.94 -11.00
N LEU A 385 -5.18 -28.72 -9.92
CA LEU A 385 -6.16 -28.52 -8.85
C LEU A 385 -5.78 -27.34 -7.95
N ILE A 386 -6.60 -26.29 -7.90
CA ILE A 386 -6.43 -25.19 -6.92
C ILE A 386 -6.96 -25.64 -5.55
N LEU A 387 -8.16 -26.24 -5.54
CA LEU A 387 -8.90 -26.56 -4.32
C LEU A 387 -9.78 -27.80 -4.49
N LEU A 388 -9.86 -28.64 -3.46
CA LEU A 388 -10.93 -29.63 -3.25
C LEU A 388 -11.37 -29.60 -1.78
N TYR A 389 -12.67 -29.45 -1.53
CA TYR A 389 -13.30 -29.69 -0.24
C TYR A 389 -14.16 -30.95 -0.35
N GLY A 390 -13.73 -32.03 0.30
CA GLY A 390 -14.28 -33.36 0.09
C GLY A 390 -13.86 -34.38 1.15
N ARG A 391 -14.46 -35.56 1.13
CA ARG A 391 -14.09 -36.68 2.01
C ARG A 391 -12.90 -37.45 1.44
N ASN A 392 -12.09 -38.03 2.32
CA ASN A 392 -11.04 -38.98 1.94
C ASN A 392 -11.51 -40.45 1.92
N THR A 393 -12.79 -40.71 2.23
CA THR A 393 -13.41 -42.05 2.30
C THR A 393 -14.76 -42.10 1.57
N THR A 394 -15.09 -43.27 1.01
CA THR A 394 -16.45 -43.60 0.55
C THR A 394 -17.46 -43.72 1.71
N PRO A 395 -18.76 -43.46 1.48
CA PRO A 395 -19.37 -42.93 0.26
C PRO A 395 -19.22 -41.40 0.16
N ILE A 396 -19.03 -40.92 -1.07
CA ILE A 396 -18.98 -39.48 -1.39
C ILE A 396 -20.30 -38.96 -1.98
N ASN A 397 -21.15 -39.84 -2.50
CA ASN A 397 -22.46 -39.49 -3.09
C ASN A 397 -23.44 -38.92 -2.05
N ASP A 398 -23.27 -39.28 -0.78
CA ASP A 398 -24.09 -38.80 0.34
C ASP A 398 -23.54 -37.49 0.96
N PHE A 399 -22.69 -36.75 0.23
CA PHE A 399 -21.98 -35.58 0.75
C PHE A 399 -21.81 -34.48 -0.32
N PHE A 400 -22.05 -33.22 0.03
CA PHE A 400 -21.70 -32.09 -0.85
C PHE A 400 -20.19 -31.88 -0.86
N TRP A 401 -19.56 -32.15 -2.01
CA TRP A 401 -18.16 -31.82 -2.26
C TRP A 401 -18.05 -30.75 -3.35
N THR A 402 -16.98 -29.95 -3.28
CA THR A 402 -16.71 -28.88 -4.24
C THR A 402 -15.23 -28.84 -4.59
N ALA A 403 -14.91 -28.52 -5.84
CA ALA A 403 -13.53 -28.37 -6.29
C ALA A 403 -13.37 -27.28 -7.36
N ILE A 404 -12.13 -26.81 -7.50
CA ILE A 404 -11.75 -25.76 -8.45
C ILE A 404 -10.43 -26.18 -9.10
N GLU A 405 -10.45 -26.37 -10.41
CA GLU A 405 -9.27 -26.75 -11.21
C GLU A 405 -9.01 -25.74 -12.34
N ILE A 406 -7.74 -25.59 -12.70
CA ILE A 406 -7.33 -24.95 -13.96
C ILE A 406 -7.41 -26.01 -15.05
N TYR A 407 -8.20 -25.74 -16.09
CA TYR A 407 -8.33 -26.56 -17.28
C TYR A 407 -8.23 -25.68 -18.54
N GLN A 408 -7.29 -25.98 -19.43
CA GLN A 408 -7.01 -25.21 -20.64
C GLN A 408 -6.85 -23.70 -20.38
N SER A 409 -6.10 -23.35 -19.32
CA SER A 409 -5.91 -21.95 -18.85
C SER A 409 -7.21 -21.20 -18.50
N ARG A 410 -8.27 -21.91 -18.10
CA ARG A 410 -9.52 -21.37 -17.55
C ARG A 410 -9.85 -22.03 -16.22
N LEU A 411 -10.73 -21.41 -15.43
CA LEU A 411 -11.26 -22.03 -14.21
C LEU A 411 -12.46 -22.93 -14.52
N ARG A 412 -12.45 -24.13 -13.95
CA ARG A 412 -13.57 -25.06 -13.88
C ARG A 412 -13.95 -25.29 -12.42
N PHE A 413 -15.24 -25.14 -12.12
CA PHE A 413 -15.81 -25.37 -10.80
C PHE A 413 -16.63 -26.66 -10.84
N HIS A 414 -16.45 -27.51 -9.83
CA HIS A 414 -17.19 -28.74 -9.63
C HIS A 414 -18.00 -28.62 -8.35
N PHE A 415 -19.31 -28.88 -8.43
CA PHE A 415 -20.24 -28.91 -7.31
C PHE A 415 -21.02 -30.21 -7.38
N ARG A 416 -20.52 -31.26 -6.71
CA ARG A 416 -20.84 -32.66 -7.03
C ARG A 416 -20.67 -32.93 -8.54
N ASP A 417 -21.71 -33.47 -9.17
CA ASP A 417 -21.78 -33.82 -10.59
C ASP A 417 -22.07 -32.61 -11.51
N THR A 418 -22.32 -31.42 -10.93
CA THR A 418 -22.52 -30.17 -11.69
C THR A 418 -21.18 -29.49 -11.95
N ILE A 419 -20.83 -29.35 -13.22
CA ILE A 419 -19.61 -28.66 -13.68
C ILE A 419 -19.98 -27.29 -14.25
N LEU A 420 -19.22 -26.26 -13.89
CA LEU A 420 -19.38 -24.88 -14.33
C LEU A 420 -18.04 -24.33 -14.85
N ASP A 421 -17.95 -24.12 -16.16
CA ASP A 421 -16.75 -23.59 -16.83
C ASP A 421 -16.80 -22.06 -16.93
N ALA A 422 -15.75 -21.39 -16.48
CA ALA A 422 -15.62 -19.93 -16.53
C ALA A 422 -15.16 -19.45 -17.92
N THR A 423 -16.02 -19.68 -18.93
CA THR A 423 -15.71 -19.51 -20.36
C THR A 423 -15.22 -18.12 -20.76
N ASN A 424 -15.66 -17.07 -20.06
CA ASN A 424 -15.33 -15.67 -20.34
C ASN A 424 -14.01 -15.21 -19.71
N THR A 425 -13.41 -15.99 -18.81
CA THR A 425 -12.16 -15.63 -18.10
C THR A 425 -11.03 -16.60 -18.46
N VAL A 426 -10.17 -16.19 -19.39
CA VAL A 426 -8.85 -16.80 -19.58
C VAL A 426 -7.93 -16.29 -18.47
N LEU A 427 -7.19 -17.20 -17.84
CA LEU A 427 -6.21 -16.85 -16.81
C LEU A 427 -4.95 -16.29 -17.45
N ASN A 428 -4.42 -15.22 -16.84
CA ASN A 428 -3.15 -14.61 -17.17
C ASN A 428 -2.17 -14.84 -16.02
N ALA A 429 -0.94 -15.24 -16.33
CA ALA A 429 0.13 -15.19 -15.35
C ALA A 429 0.39 -13.72 -14.96
N SER A 430 0.85 -13.49 -13.74
CA SER A 430 1.03 -12.16 -13.15
C SER A 430 -0.22 -11.34 -12.78
N THR A 431 -1.40 -11.96 -12.78
CA THR A 431 -2.66 -11.37 -12.25
C THR A 431 -3.13 -12.06 -10.97
N TRP A 432 -3.63 -11.28 -10.00
CA TRP A 432 -4.37 -11.78 -8.84
C TRP A 432 -5.84 -11.98 -9.18
N TYR A 433 -6.36 -13.17 -8.91
CA TYR A 433 -7.77 -13.53 -9.06
C TYR A 433 -8.38 -13.75 -7.70
N HIS A 434 -9.41 -12.97 -7.37
CA HIS A 434 -10.32 -13.28 -6.29
C HIS A 434 -11.36 -14.28 -6.77
N VAL A 435 -11.63 -15.31 -5.96
CA VAL A 435 -12.70 -16.27 -6.19
C VAL A 435 -13.57 -16.33 -4.95
N GLU A 436 -14.86 -16.14 -5.15
CA GLU A 436 -15.88 -16.36 -4.13
C GLU A 436 -16.98 -17.26 -4.68
N TYR A 437 -17.48 -18.19 -3.88
CA TYR A 437 -18.79 -18.81 -4.12
C TYR A 437 -19.70 -18.65 -2.89
N GLN A 438 -20.99 -18.52 -3.17
CA GLN A 438 -22.05 -18.48 -2.17
C GLN A 438 -23.19 -19.42 -2.59
N TYR A 439 -23.61 -20.27 -1.65
CA TYR A 439 -24.80 -21.10 -1.76
C TYR A 439 -26.01 -20.43 -1.09
N VAL A 440 -27.11 -20.29 -1.83
CA VAL A 440 -28.38 -19.73 -1.35
C VAL A 440 -29.51 -20.58 -1.93
N ASP A 441 -30.32 -21.23 -1.10
CA ASP A 441 -31.61 -21.83 -1.49
C ASP A 441 -31.63 -22.61 -2.82
N SER A 442 -30.63 -23.50 -3.02
CA SER A 442 -30.34 -24.33 -4.21
C SER A 442 -29.68 -23.65 -5.43
N THR A 443 -29.38 -22.35 -5.39
CA THR A 443 -28.42 -21.73 -6.31
C THR A 443 -27.03 -21.60 -5.72
N ILE A 444 -26.01 -21.82 -6.55
CA ILE A 444 -24.63 -21.41 -6.31
C ILE A 444 -24.34 -20.22 -7.22
N LEU A 445 -23.97 -19.11 -6.59
CA LEU A 445 -23.37 -17.95 -7.25
C LEU A 445 -21.85 -18.06 -7.10
N VAL A 446 -21.12 -18.04 -8.21
CA VAL A 446 -19.65 -17.97 -8.26
C VAL A 446 -19.26 -16.62 -8.85
N SER A 447 -18.34 -15.91 -8.20
CA SER A 447 -17.72 -14.69 -8.74
C SER A 447 -16.21 -14.86 -8.85
N ILE A 448 -15.68 -14.60 -10.04
CA ILE A 448 -14.23 -14.44 -10.30
C ILE A 448 -14.01 -12.95 -10.55
N ASN A 449 -13.35 -12.26 -9.63
CA ASN A 449 -13.34 -10.80 -9.56
C ASN A 449 -14.80 -10.27 -9.71
N ASP A 450 -15.05 -9.38 -10.68
CA ASP A 450 -16.38 -8.81 -10.99
C ASP A 450 -17.24 -9.67 -11.96
N CYS A 451 -16.79 -10.85 -12.38
CA CYS A 451 -17.51 -11.75 -13.30
C CYS A 451 -18.32 -12.81 -12.53
N GLN A 452 -19.64 -12.67 -12.53
CA GLN A 452 -20.56 -13.62 -11.89
C GLN A 452 -21.03 -14.73 -12.86
N TYR A 453 -21.10 -15.94 -12.32
CA TYR A 453 -21.63 -17.15 -12.94
C TYR A 453 -22.63 -17.78 -11.95
N VAL A 454 -23.75 -18.30 -12.44
CA VAL A 454 -24.81 -18.85 -11.58
C VAL A 454 -25.20 -20.24 -12.08
N THR A 455 -25.34 -21.19 -11.15
CA THR A 455 -25.82 -22.55 -11.42
C THR A 455 -26.78 -23.01 -10.33
N THR A 456 -27.73 -23.88 -10.69
CA THR A 456 -28.67 -24.52 -9.75
C THR A 456 -28.18 -25.92 -9.39
N VAL A 457 -28.07 -26.22 -8.10
CA VAL A 457 -27.64 -27.53 -7.59
C VAL A 457 -28.71 -28.06 -6.63
N ASN A 458 -29.30 -29.21 -6.98
CA ASN A 458 -30.38 -29.86 -6.23
C ASN A 458 -29.83 -30.54 -4.96
N ASP A 459 -29.49 -29.74 -3.94
CA ASP A 459 -28.86 -30.22 -2.70
C ASP A 459 -29.32 -29.44 -1.44
N THR A 460 -28.83 -29.82 -0.25
CA THR A 460 -29.12 -29.16 1.04
C THR A 460 -27.90 -29.11 1.97
N LEU A 461 -26.88 -28.33 1.58
CA LEU A 461 -25.56 -28.15 2.23
C LEU A 461 -25.52 -28.13 3.77
N ASN A 462 -26.57 -27.63 4.43
CA ASN A 462 -26.60 -27.45 5.89
C ASN A 462 -26.82 -28.73 6.72
N THR A 463 -27.08 -29.89 6.10
CA THR A 463 -27.44 -31.14 6.80
C THR A 463 -26.30 -32.18 6.88
N TYR A 464 -25.13 -31.90 6.30
CA TYR A 464 -24.06 -32.89 6.15
C TYR A 464 -23.20 -33.12 7.40
N ASP A 465 -22.95 -34.40 7.69
CA ASP A 465 -21.89 -34.81 8.61
C ASP A 465 -20.51 -34.52 8.02
N LEU A 466 -19.76 -33.67 8.71
CA LEU A 466 -18.42 -33.23 8.34
C LEU A 466 -17.31 -34.19 8.82
N SER A 467 -17.65 -35.39 9.33
CA SER A 467 -16.67 -36.43 9.59
C SER A 467 -15.87 -36.79 8.32
N ASN A 468 -14.57 -36.98 8.50
CA ASN A 468 -13.60 -37.36 7.46
C ASN A 468 -13.52 -36.40 6.24
N VAL A 469 -14.05 -35.18 6.36
CA VAL A 469 -13.90 -34.12 5.35
C VAL A 469 -12.54 -33.45 5.51
N GLN A 470 -11.89 -33.16 4.38
CA GLN A 470 -10.61 -32.48 4.30
C GLN A 470 -10.66 -31.37 3.23
N LEU A 471 -9.85 -30.34 3.44
CA LEU A 471 -9.60 -29.28 2.46
C LEU A 471 -8.20 -29.49 1.87
N TYR A 472 -8.13 -29.76 0.57
CA TYR A 472 -6.90 -29.88 -0.22
C TYR A 472 -6.69 -28.57 -0.99
N LEU A 473 -5.48 -28.02 -0.92
CA LEU A 473 -5.04 -26.87 -1.71
C LEU A 473 -3.82 -27.25 -2.56
N GLY A 474 -3.80 -26.83 -3.83
CA GLY A 474 -2.71 -26.99 -4.80
C GLY A 474 -2.56 -28.38 -5.46
N GLY A 475 -3.12 -29.41 -4.84
CA GLY A 475 -3.03 -30.80 -5.31
C GLY A 475 -3.47 -31.80 -4.25
N ILE A 476 -3.39 -33.10 -4.58
CA ILE A 476 -3.75 -34.21 -3.70
C ILE A 476 -2.49 -35.06 -3.40
N PRO A 477 -2.31 -35.61 -2.19
CA PRO A 477 -1.17 -36.48 -1.89
C PRO A 477 -1.07 -37.67 -2.86
N VAL A 478 0.08 -37.80 -3.53
CA VAL A 478 0.35 -38.83 -4.56
C VAL A 478 0.16 -40.27 -4.05
N ILE A 479 0.33 -40.50 -2.74
CA ILE A 479 0.13 -41.79 -2.08
C ILE A 479 -1.36 -42.21 -2.04
N CYS A 480 -2.29 -41.27 -2.25
CA CYS A 480 -3.74 -41.47 -2.16
C CYS A 480 -4.40 -41.54 -3.55
N SER A 481 -3.95 -42.48 -4.40
CA SER A 481 -4.56 -42.76 -5.70
C SER A 481 -6.07 -43.05 -5.64
N LEU A 482 -6.56 -43.54 -4.50
CA LEU A 482 -8.00 -43.70 -4.23
C LEU A 482 -8.79 -42.39 -4.37
N ILE A 483 -8.25 -41.23 -3.96
CA ILE A 483 -9.01 -39.97 -3.93
C ILE A 483 -9.33 -39.49 -5.35
N SER A 484 -8.43 -39.70 -6.31
CA SER A 484 -8.72 -39.47 -7.74
C SER A 484 -9.84 -40.39 -8.26
N GLY A 485 -10.00 -41.58 -7.67
CA GLY A 485 -11.11 -42.49 -7.97
C GLY A 485 -12.41 -42.19 -7.23
N LEU A 486 -12.37 -41.41 -6.15
CA LEU A 486 -13.57 -40.89 -5.47
C LEU A 486 -14.25 -39.77 -6.29
N TYR A 487 -13.45 -39.01 -7.04
CA TYR A 487 -13.88 -37.77 -7.71
C TYR A 487 -13.68 -37.85 -9.23
N PRO A 488 -14.45 -38.70 -9.94
CA PRO A 488 -14.21 -39.03 -11.36
C PRO A 488 -14.47 -37.89 -12.35
N SER A 489 -15.09 -36.78 -11.92
CA SER A 489 -15.24 -35.56 -12.72
C SER A 489 -14.00 -34.65 -12.67
N LEU A 490 -13.10 -34.79 -11.69
CA LEU A 490 -11.85 -34.02 -11.66
C LEU A 490 -10.94 -34.48 -12.80
N THR A 491 -10.54 -33.52 -13.64
CA THR A 491 -9.66 -33.81 -14.77
C THR A 491 -8.19 -33.65 -14.41
N GLN A 492 -7.88 -32.87 -13.36
CA GLN A 492 -6.52 -32.54 -12.93
C GLN A 492 -6.37 -32.72 -11.41
N VAL A 493 -5.38 -33.49 -10.98
CA VAL A 493 -5.23 -33.94 -9.58
C VAL A 493 -4.00 -33.37 -8.87
N ASN A 494 -3.08 -32.76 -9.63
CA ASN A 494 -1.77 -32.29 -9.19
C ASN A 494 -1.40 -30.98 -9.94
N THR A 495 -0.26 -30.38 -9.57
CA THR A 495 0.48 -29.36 -10.35
C THR A 495 -0.10 -27.93 -10.45
N PHE A 496 -0.86 -27.44 -9.48
CA PHE A 496 -1.00 -25.98 -9.33
C PHE A 496 0.36 -25.36 -8.94
N SER A 497 0.84 -24.39 -9.73
CA SER A 497 2.03 -23.60 -9.41
C SER A 497 1.69 -22.12 -9.26
N GLY A 498 1.98 -21.55 -8.09
CA GLY A 498 1.50 -20.22 -7.74
C GLY A 498 1.45 -19.96 -6.23
N CYS A 499 0.54 -19.10 -5.81
CA CYS A 499 0.22 -18.86 -4.40
C CYS A 499 -1.28 -18.71 -4.21
N ILE A 500 -1.77 -19.15 -3.05
CA ILE A 500 -3.15 -18.96 -2.58
C ILE A 500 -3.07 -18.15 -1.28
N ARG A 501 -3.92 -17.14 -1.12
CA ARG A 501 -4.02 -16.32 0.11
C ARG A 501 -5.46 -16.02 0.51
N ASN A 502 -5.64 -15.50 1.73
CA ASN A 502 -6.91 -14.98 2.27
C ASN A 502 -8.08 -16.00 2.29
N VAL A 503 -7.80 -17.31 2.36
CA VAL A 503 -8.83 -18.35 2.37
C VAL A 503 -9.78 -18.17 3.56
N LEU A 504 -11.05 -17.91 3.25
CA LEU A 504 -12.14 -17.57 4.15
C LEU A 504 -13.30 -18.56 3.95
N SER A 505 -13.78 -19.16 5.04
CA SER A 505 -14.92 -20.09 5.03
C SER A 505 -15.93 -19.68 6.10
N ASN A 506 -17.18 -19.42 5.72
CA ASN A 506 -18.26 -18.99 6.61
C ASN A 506 -17.89 -17.80 7.54
N GLY A 507 -16.94 -16.94 7.13
CA GLY A 507 -16.43 -15.80 7.91
C GLY A 507 -15.14 -16.05 8.71
N TYR A 508 -14.57 -17.26 8.68
CA TYR A 508 -13.35 -17.63 9.42
C TYR A 508 -12.17 -17.88 8.47
N TYR A 509 -11.00 -17.35 8.82
CA TYR A 509 -9.77 -17.55 8.04
C TYR A 509 -9.09 -18.88 8.38
N LEU A 510 -8.65 -19.58 7.33
CA LEU A 510 -7.71 -20.69 7.42
C LEU A 510 -6.32 -20.19 7.85
N ASP A 511 -5.74 -20.82 8.87
CA ASP A 511 -4.30 -20.72 9.15
C ASP A 511 -3.51 -21.64 8.20
N MET A 512 -2.92 -21.06 7.17
CA MET A 512 -2.11 -21.75 6.17
C MET A 512 -0.85 -22.43 6.74
N ASN A 513 -0.45 -22.09 7.97
CA ASN A 513 0.72 -22.69 8.63
C ASN A 513 0.41 -24.01 9.36
N SER A 514 -0.87 -24.38 9.51
CA SER A 514 -1.30 -25.56 10.28
C SER A 514 -1.95 -26.68 9.43
N PRO A 515 -1.29 -27.22 8.38
CA PRO A 515 -1.80 -28.37 7.64
C PRO A 515 -1.66 -29.68 8.43
N LEU A 516 -2.54 -30.64 8.14
CA LEU A 516 -2.39 -32.05 8.53
C LEU A 516 -1.23 -32.72 7.77
N LEU A 517 -1.12 -32.45 6.46
CA LEU A 517 -0.04 -32.91 5.60
C LEU A 517 0.27 -31.85 4.53
N SER A 518 1.54 -31.70 4.13
CA SER A 518 1.93 -30.85 3.01
C SER A 518 3.24 -31.31 2.37
N ALA A 519 3.36 -31.15 1.06
CA ALA A 519 4.61 -31.31 0.31
C ALA A 519 4.75 -30.20 -0.74
N ASN A 520 5.98 -29.84 -1.10
CA ASN A 520 6.33 -28.82 -2.11
C ASN A 520 5.55 -27.48 -1.97
N SER A 521 5.14 -27.11 -0.75
CA SER A 521 4.35 -25.92 -0.47
C SER A 521 4.75 -25.27 0.87
N ASN A 522 4.91 -23.94 0.89
CA ASN A 522 5.43 -23.20 2.07
C ASN A 522 4.45 -22.10 2.49
N ALA A 523 4.10 -22.06 3.78
CA ALA A 523 3.26 -21.01 4.36
C ALA A 523 4.03 -19.69 4.51
N GLY A 524 3.33 -18.56 4.40
CA GLY A 524 3.90 -17.21 4.55
C GLY A 524 3.41 -16.24 3.47
N GLN A 525 4.11 -15.12 3.32
CA GLN A 525 3.77 -14.12 2.31
C GLN A 525 3.87 -14.71 0.89
N CYS A 526 2.91 -14.40 0.03
CA CYS A 526 2.99 -14.73 -1.38
C CYS A 526 4.08 -13.87 -2.06
N PRO A 527 5.04 -14.46 -2.79
CA PRO A 527 6.12 -13.71 -3.42
C PRO A 527 5.61 -12.61 -4.36
N CYS A 528 6.09 -11.38 -4.14
CA CYS A 528 5.82 -10.23 -5.00
C CYS A 528 6.13 -10.51 -6.49
N SER A 529 7.16 -11.33 -6.76
CA SER A 529 7.55 -11.75 -8.11
C SER A 529 6.53 -12.64 -8.84
N LEU A 530 5.44 -13.07 -8.20
CA LEU A 530 4.32 -13.72 -8.88
C LEU A 530 3.50 -12.74 -9.71
N THR A 531 3.52 -11.43 -9.40
CA THR A 531 2.68 -10.41 -10.05
C THR A 531 3.43 -9.12 -10.33
N ASN A 532 3.42 -8.66 -11.59
CA ASN A 532 4.16 -7.48 -12.06
C ASN A 532 3.65 -6.14 -11.48
N SER A 533 2.65 -6.17 -10.59
CA SER A 533 2.00 -5.01 -9.97
C SER A 533 2.72 -4.48 -8.73
N CYS A 534 3.75 -5.16 -8.23
CA CYS A 534 4.50 -4.66 -7.08
C CYS A 534 5.38 -3.47 -7.47
N LEU A 535 4.91 -2.26 -7.15
CA LEU A 535 5.79 -1.13 -6.88
C LEU A 535 6.75 -1.55 -5.75
N SER A 536 7.97 -1.90 -6.15
CA SER A 536 9.03 -2.28 -5.21
C SER A 536 9.44 -1.07 -4.38
N SER A 537 8.75 -0.85 -3.26
CA SER A 537 9.37 -0.26 -2.08
C SER A 537 10.51 -1.21 -1.70
N VAL A 538 11.72 -0.90 -2.19
CA VAL A 538 12.96 -1.59 -1.78
C VAL A 538 13.32 -1.11 -0.37
N ILE A 539 12.43 -1.35 0.58
CA ILE A 539 12.83 -1.79 1.91
C ILE A 539 13.46 -3.16 1.68
N GLY A 540 14.72 -3.12 1.26
CA GLY A 540 15.62 -4.22 1.43
C GLY A 540 15.73 -4.46 2.94
N ARG A 541 14.82 -5.27 3.47
CA ARG A 541 15.22 -6.28 4.44
C ARG A 541 16.24 -7.16 3.73
N THR A 542 17.47 -6.65 3.71
CA THR A 542 18.59 -7.53 4.02
C THR A 542 18.13 -8.35 5.20
N SER A 543 18.00 -9.66 5.01
CA SER A 543 18.32 -10.56 6.10
C SER A 543 19.65 -10.08 6.70
N ASP A 544 19.87 -10.34 7.98
CA ASP A 544 21.24 -10.29 8.49
C ASP A 544 22.04 -11.32 7.71
N ILE A 545 22.65 -10.88 6.61
CA ILE A 545 23.73 -11.57 5.96
C ILE A 545 24.78 -11.57 7.05
N ILE A 546 24.90 -12.69 7.76
CA ILE A 546 25.98 -12.97 8.68
C ILE A 546 27.21 -13.08 7.78
N ILE A 547 27.73 -11.92 7.38
CA ILE A 547 28.92 -11.71 6.54
C ILE A 547 30.03 -12.40 7.33
N PRO A 548 30.37 -13.65 6.95
CA PRO A 548 31.07 -14.52 7.87
C PRO A 548 32.49 -13.99 7.99
N TRP A 549 33.02 -13.96 9.21
CA TRP A 549 34.23 -13.21 9.60
C TRP A 549 35.44 -13.37 8.66
N TYR A 550 35.54 -14.48 7.92
CA TYR A 550 36.55 -14.69 6.89
C TYR A 550 36.47 -13.73 5.69
N THR A 551 35.32 -13.13 5.39
CA THR A 551 35.15 -12.15 4.30
C THR A 551 35.87 -10.83 4.61
N TRP A 552 35.73 -10.30 5.82
CA TRP A 552 36.50 -9.15 6.29
C TRP A 552 38.01 -9.44 6.29
N LEU A 553 38.40 -10.67 6.62
CA LEU A 553 39.79 -11.13 6.53
C LEU A 553 40.30 -11.18 5.07
N ILE A 554 39.47 -11.63 4.12
CA ILE A 554 39.79 -11.58 2.68
C ILE A 554 39.96 -10.13 2.19
N ILE A 555 39.05 -9.22 2.58
CA ILE A 555 39.14 -7.79 2.22
C ILE A 555 40.44 -7.19 2.78
N ALA A 556 40.79 -7.47 4.04
CA ALA A 556 42.04 -7.01 4.65
C ALA A 556 43.28 -7.54 3.91
N LEU A 557 43.31 -8.82 3.51
CA LEU A 557 44.40 -9.41 2.73
C LEU A 557 44.53 -8.76 1.33
N VAL A 558 43.42 -8.48 0.65
CA VAL A 558 43.43 -7.80 -0.66
C VAL A 558 43.96 -6.37 -0.55
N LEU A 559 43.58 -5.62 0.50
CA LEU A 559 44.11 -4.28 0.76
C LEU A 559 45.60 -4.28 1.11
N LEU A 560 46.09 -5.29 1.83
CA LEU A 560 47.51 -5.47 2.14
C LEU A 560 48.33 -5.85 0.88
N LEU A 561 47.77 -6.69 0.02
CA LEU A 561 48.37 -7.02 -1.28
C LEU A 561 48.41 -5.80 -2.22
N LEU A 562 47.35 -4.99 -2.26
CA LEU A 562 47.36 -3.71 -3.00
C LEU A 562 48.38 -2.72 -2.45
N SER A 563 48.47 -2.54 -1.14
CA SER A 563 49.42 -1.60 -0.54
C SER A 563 50.89 -2.02 -0.76
N THR A 564 51.19 -3.32 -0.73
CA THR A 564 52.53 -3.83 -1.06
C THR A 564 52.87 -3.68 -2.55
N ILE A 565 51.92 -3.85 -3.47
CA ILE A 565 52.13 -3.56 -4.90
C ILE A 565 52.41 -2.06 -5.12
N ILE A 566 51.63 -1.17 -4.48
CA ILE A 566 51.85 0.28 -4.54
C ILE A 566 53.22 0.66 -3.95
N ALA A 567 53.60 0.05 -2.81
CA ALA A 567 54.91 0.26 -2.20
C ALA A 567 56.06 -0.22 -3.11
N LEU A 568 55.93 -1.37 -3.77
CA LEU A 568 56.90 -1.82 -4.77
C LEU A 568 56.98 -0.87 -5.97
N GLY A 569 55.84 -0.40 -6.48
CA GLY A 569 55.76 0.57 -7.58
C GLY A 569 56.41 1.92 -7.24
N LEU A 570 56.24 2.38 -5.99
CA LEU A 570 56.94 3.55 -5.48
C LEU A 570 58.44 3.28 -5.33
N LEU A 571 58.85 2.11 -4.83
CA LEU A 571 60.26 1.76 -4.66
C LEU A 571 60.99 1.63 -6.01
N THR A 572 60.34 1.04 -7.03
CA THR A 572 60.90 0.98 -8.39
C THR A 572 60.89 2.34 -9.06
N CYS A 573 59.86 3.17 -8.89
CA CYS A 573 59.85 4.55 -9.37
C CYS A 573 60.96 5.41 -8.74
N ILE A 574 61.21 5.25 -7.43
CA ILE A 574 62.34 5.90 -6.73
C ILE A 574 63.68 5.38 -7.25
N ARG A 575 63.86 4.07 -7.47
CA ARG A 575 65.07 3.49 -8.07
C ARG A 575 65.29 3.97 -9.50
N MET A 576 64.24 4.05 -10.33
CA MET A 576 64.31 4.61 -11.68
C MET A 576 64.72 6.08 -11.65
N ARG A 577 64.14 6.89 -10.76
CA ARG A 577 64.56 8.30 -10.55
C ARG A 577 66.00 8.42 -10.04
N GLN A 578 66.47 7.49 -9.21
CA GLN A 578 67.87 7.47 -8.77
C GLN A 578 68.83 7.06 -9.89
N GLN A 579 68.49 6.07 -10.72
CA GLN A 579 69.31 5.70 -11.89
C GLN A 579 69.28 6.78 -12.97
N GLN A 580 68.16 7.48 -13.20
CA GLN A 580 68.13 8.68 -14.05
C GLN A 580 69.05 9.78 -13.51
N LYS A 581 69.10 10.01 -12.18
CA LYS A 581 70.04 10.95 -11.57
C LYS A 581 71.51 10.50 -11.65
N ALA A 582 71.79 9.19 -11.72
CA ALA A 582 73.13 8.67 -11.93
C ALA A 582 73.56 8.74 -13.42
N LEU A 583 72.63 8.58 -14.36
CA LEU A 583 72.89 8.63 -15.80
C LEU A 583 72.97 10.07 -16.33
N ALA A 584 72.17 10.99 -15.77
CA ALA A 584 72.18 12.42 -16.12
C ALA A 584 73.41 13.20 -15.63
N GLY A 585 74.38 12.52 -15.00
CA GLY A 585 75.61 13.12 -14.47
C GLY A 585 76.77 13.23 -15.47
N LEU A 586 76.60 12.83 -16.73
CA LEU A 586 77.72 12.64 -17.67
C LEU A 586 77.56 13.31 -19.05
N TYR A 587 76.61 14.24 -19.22
CA TYR A 587 76.57 15.12 -20.40
C TYR A 587 76.01 16.50 -20.02
N PRO A 588 76.82 17.58 -20.05
CA PRO A 588 76.34 18.93 -19.90
C PRO A 588 75.87 19.52 -21.25
N ASP A 589 74.70 20.15 -21.21
CA ASP A 589 74.33 21.38 -21.93
C ASP A 589 74.67 21.50 -23.43
N ASP A 590 73.77 21.03 -24.30
CA ASP A 590 73.39 21.77 -25.53
C ASP A 590 72.00 21.33 -26.07
N THR A 591 71.51 22.05 -27.08
CA THR A 591 70.27 21.85 -27.86
C THR A 591 68.95 22.12 -27.10
N ARG A 592 68.71 23.41 -26.89
CA ARG A 592 67.35 23.97 -26.93
C ARG A 592 66.80 23.80 -28.35
N ASP A 593 65.60 23.26 -28.50
CA ASP A 593 64.78 23.50 -29.70
C ASP A 593 63.28 23.28 -29.41
N ASN A 594 62.40 23.86 -30.23
CA ASN A 594 60.94 23.84 -30.07
C ASN A 594 60.37 24.46 -28.77
N ILE A 595 60.90 25.63 -28.36
CA ILE A 595 60.06 26.65 -27.69
C ILE A 595 59.56 27.60 -28.78
N ILE A 596 58.24 27.64 -29.00
CA ILE A 596 57.60 28.59 -29.91
C ILE A 596 57.16 29.81 -29.08
N ASP A 597 57.85 30.93 -29.27
CA ASP A 597 57.58 32.21 -28.58
C ASP A 597 56.40 32.94 -29.26
N TYR A 598 55.18 32.76 -28.72
CA TYR A 598 53.98 33.45 -29.18
C TYR A 598 53.95 34.90 -28.67
N LYS A 599 54.40 35.84 -29.50
CA LYS A 599 54.21 37.27 -29.26
C LYS A 599 52.86 37.75 -29.80
N GLU A 600 51.85 37.69 -28.94
CA GLU A 600 50.56 38.33 -29.21
C GLU A 600 50.76 39.83 -29.51
N THR A 601 50.57 40.20 -30.78
CA THR A 601 50.45 41.59 -31.22
C THR A 601 49.15 41.65 -32.02
N ALA A 602 48.20 42.50 -31.60
CA ALA A 602 46.85 42.48 -32.15
C ALA A 602 46.84 42.99 -33.61
N GLY A 603 46.55 42.10 -34.55
CA GLY A 603 46.38 42.40 -35.97
C GLY A 603 46.13 41.12 -36.79
N GLU A 604 45.30 41.23 -37.82
CA GLU A 604 45.07 40.15 -38.78
C GLU A 604 46.19 40.14 -39.83
N GLU A 605 47.15 39.21 -39.77
CA GLU A 605 47.94 38.70 -40.92
C GLU A 605 49.04 37.72 -40.46
N ASP A 606 48.70 36.44 -40.24
CA ASP A 606 49.63 35.32 -40.46
C ASP A 606 48.86 33.98 -40.48
N HIS A 607 49.02 33.15 -41.52
CA HIS A 607 48.11 32.01 -41.78
C HIS A 607 48.81 30.71 -42.24
N SER A 608 50.13 30.58 -42.06
CA SER A 608 50.93 29.51 -42.68
C SER A 608 51.90 28.74 -41.77
N THR A 609 51.97 29.04 -40.47
CA THR A 609 53.04 28.52 -39.57
C THR A 609 52.75 27.14 -38.94
N TYR A 610 51.58 26.53 -39.22
CA TYR A 610 51.19 25.24 -38.64
C TYR A 610 51.68 24.03 -39.46
N ASN A 611 52.80 23.42 -39.06
CA ASN A 611 53.29 22.16 -39.64
C ASN A 611 52.87 20.95 -38.80
N LEU A 612 51.84 20.21 -39.27
CA LEU A 612 51.33 19.00 -38.59
C LEU A 612 52.29 17.80 -38.56
N GLY A 613 53.46 17.87 -39.24
CA GLY A 613 54.46 16.79 -39.23
C GLY A 613 54.98 16.44 -37.83
N VAL A 614 54.99 17.41 -36.91
CA VAL A 614 55.53 17.27 -35.54
C VAL A 614 54.70 16.32 -34.65
N LEU A 615 53.45 16.02 -35.01
CA LEU A 615 52.56 15.14 -34.22
C LEU A 615 52.64 13.65 -34.61
N LYS A 616 53.50 13.26 -35.56
CA LYS A 616 53.70 11.84 -35.88
C LYS A 616 54.65 11.17 -34.88
N LYS A 617 54.09 10.27 -34.04
CA LYS A 617 54.91 9.26 -33.34
C LYS A 617 55.73 8.47 -34.39
N PRO A 618 57.04 8.23 -34.16
CA PRO A 618 57.79 7.33 -35.01
C PRO A 618 57.25 5.91 -34.85
N VAL A 619 56.75 5.34 -35.95
CA VAL A 619 56.67 3.88 -36.09
C VAL A 619 58.11 3.42 -36.28
N TYR A 620 58.63 2.63 -35.34
CA TYR A 620 59.95 2.04 -35.50
C TYR A 620 59.94 1.13 -36.73
N ALA A 621 60.84 1.38 -37.66
CA ALA A 621 61.00 0.55 -38.84
C ALA A 621 61.45 -0.85 -38.40
N LEU A 622 60.68 -1.87 -38.76
CA LEU A 622 61.20 -3.24 -38.83
C LEU A 622 62.14 -3.29 -40.04
N THR A 623 63.43 -3.50 -39.79
CA THR A 623 64.44 -3.66 -40.84
C THR A 623 64.42 -5.08 -41.39
N ASP A 624 64.56 -5.23 -42.71
CA ASP A 624 64.27 -6.46 -43.48
C ASP A 624 65.24 -7.66 -43.29
N GLU A 625 65.92 -7.78 -42.14
CA GLU A 625 66.97 -8.78 -41.92
C GLU A 625 66.54 -10.05 -41.14
N GLU A 626 65.32 -10.13 -40.61
CA GLU A 626 64.83 -11.36 -39.91
C GLU A 626 63.93 -12.26 -40.80
N ILE A 627 63.74 -11.91 -42.07
CA ILE A 627 62.80 -12.60 -42.98
C ILE A 627 63.44 -13.76 -43.77
N ILE A 628 64.78 -13.89 -43.81
CA ILE A 628 65.47 -14.86 -44.68
C ILE A 628 66.43 -15.79 -43.88
N ALA A 629 65.87 -16.58 -42.97
CA ALA A 629 66.55 -17.76 -42.42
C ALA A 629 65.56 -18.93 -42.16
N ASN A 630 65.93 -20.13 -42.62
CA ASN A 630 65.30 -21.43 -42.28
C ASN A 630 63.85 -21.70 -42.72
N GLY A 631 63.61 -21.79 -44.04
CA GLY A 631 62.56 -22.68 -44.54
C GLY A 631 63.01 -24.16 -44.45
N GLY A 632 62.31 -25.01 -43.68
CA GLY A 632 62.87 -26.32 -43.29
C GLY A 632 61.93 -27.43 -42.79
N ARG A 633 60.90 -27.79 -43.58
CA ARG A 633 60.14 -29.09 -43.60
C ARG A 633 59.84 -29.88 -42.30
N ALA A 634 58.54 -30.18 -42.16
CA ALA A 634 57.90 -31.35 -41.51
C ALA A 634 57.87 -31.43 -39.96
N GLY A 635 56.77 -31.89 -39.32
CA GLY A 635 55.41 -32.13 -39.82
C GLY A 635 54.61 -33.23 -39.07
N MET A 636 53.27 -33.18 -39.08
CA MET A 636 52.34 -34.31 -38.84
C MET A 636 50.91 -33.98 -39.34
N HIS A 637 50.08 -35.02 -39.58
CA HIS A 637 48.68 -35.03 -40.08
C HIS A 637 47.67 -34.15 -39.28
N ASN A 638 46.54 -33.63 -39.80
CA ASN A 638 45.45 -34.14 -40.70
C ASN A 638 44.52 -35.20 -40.02
N ILE A 639 43.19 -35.31 -40.25
CA ILE A 639 42.20 -34.51 -41.01
C ILE A 639 40.75 -34.83 -40.53
N GLY A 640 39.80 -33.91 -40.74
CA GLY A 640 38.34 -34.17 -40.77
C GLY A 640 37.58 -33.99 -39.43
N TYR A 641 36.26 -33.75 -39.41
CA TYR A 641 35.26 -33.52 -40.48
C TYR A 641 33.95 -33.08 -39.77
N THR A 642 33.04 -32.23 -40.28
CA THR A 642 32.90 -31.47 -41.54
C THR A 642 33.32 -29.97 -41.32
N ASP A 643 32.78 -28.86 -41.86
CA ASP A 643 31.68 -28.56 -42.84
C ASP A 643 31.84 -27.17 -43.53
N THR A 644 30.80 -26.77 -44.28
CA THR A 644 30.59 -25.49 -44.98
C THR A 644 29.32 -24.79 -44.42
N ILE A 645 29.02 -23.49 -44.57
CA ILE A 645 29.15 -22.60 -45.74
C ILE A 645 29.65 -21.21 -45.32
N ILE A 646 30.62 -20.67 -46.08
CA ILE A 646 30.88 -19.23 -46.20
C ILE A 646 30.35 -18.78 -47.57
N ASN A 647 29.47 -17.76 -47.60
CA ASN A 647 29.44 -16.71 -48.65
C ASN A 647 28.27 -15.74 -48.46
N ARG A 648 28.57 -14.56 -47.88
CA ARG A 648 27.93 -13.23 -48.03
C ARG A 648 28.19 -12.39 -46.78
N ARG A 649 29.34 -11.71 -46.77
CA ARG A 649 29.56 -10.46 -46.03
C ARG A 649 30.22 -9.49 -47.02
N PRO A 650 29.69 -8.27 -47.21
CA PRO A 650 30.33 -7.26 -48.06
C PRO A 650 31.70 -6.82 -47.51
N ALA A 651 32.43 -6.02 -48.27
CA ALA A 651 33.55 -5.27 -47.72
C ALA A 651 33.02 -4.22 -46.71
N LEU A 652 33.87 -3.80 -45.77
CA LEU A 652 33.46 -2.85 -44.73
C LEU A 652 32.98 -1.49 -45.31
N GLY A 653 33.47 -1.10 -46.49
CA GLY A 653 33.01 0.10 -47.21
C GLY A 653 31.55 -0.02 -47.65
N ASP A 654 31.19 -1.10 -48.35
CA ASP A 654 29.83 -1.33 -48.86
C ASP A 654 28.77 -1.27 -47.73
N TYR A 655 29.11 -1.79 -46.55
CA TYR A 655 28.24 -1.75 -45.36
C TYR A 655 28.09 -0.35 -44.75
N ILE A 656 29.10 0.52 -44.90
CA ILE A 656 29.03 1.92 -44.45
C ILE A 656 28.14 2.72 -45.40
N ASP A 657 28.27 2.53 -46.72
CA ASP A 657 27.41 3.19 -47.72
C ASP A 657 25.94 2.73 -47.63
N GLU A 658 25.71 1.44 -47.38
CA GLU A 658 24.38 0.88 -47.06
C GLU A 658 23.74 1.57 -45.84
N LYS A 659 24.51 1.79 -44.75
CA LYS A 659 23.99 2.46 -43.55
C LYS A 659 23.86 3.98 -43.69
N LEU A 660 24.66 4.63 -44.54
CA LEU A 660 24.52 6.06 -44.84
C LEU A 660 23.24 6.36 -45.65
N THR A 661 22.81 5.44 -46.52
CA THR A 661 21.59 5.62 -47.33
C THR A 661 20.29 5.38 -46.56
N GLU A 662 20.27 4.50 -45.55
CA GLU A 662 19.10 4.33 -44.67
C GLU A 662 18.75 5.59 -43.86
N GLN A 663 19.71 6.48 -43.58
CA GLN A 663 19.54 7.57 -42.63
C GLN A 663 18.86 8.85 -43.20
N GLN A 664 18.47 8.86 -44.48
CA GLN A 664 17.92 10.05 -45.14
C GLN A 664 16.38 10.16 -45.16
N ILE A 665 15.64 9.24 -44.53
CA ILE A 665 14.17 9.25 -44.53
C ILE A 665 13.60 9.49 -43.12
N THR A 666 12.88 10.61 -42.96
CA THR A 666 12.07 11.01 -41.79
C THR A 666 12.79 11.41 -40.49
N SER A 667 13.80 12.28 -40.57
CA SER A 667 14.20 13.13 -39.43
C SER A 667 13.34 14.40 -39.35
N TYR A 668 12.25 14.39 -38.57
CA TYR A 668 11.61 15.63 -38.09
C TYR A 668 12.21 16.02 -36.74
N ALA A 669 13.06 17.05 -36.74
CA ALA A 669 13.66 17.59 -35.52
C ALA A 669 12.66 18.51 -34.80
N ASN A 670 12.42 18.24 -33.51
CA ASN A 670 11.71 19.14 -32.60
C ASN A 670 12.73 19.79 -31.66
N ASP A 671 13.35 20.89 -32.09
CA ASP A 671 14.05 21.79 -31.18
C ASP A 671 13.02 22.45 -30.24
N THR A 672 13.24 22.34 -28.93
CA THR A 672 12.46 23.08 -27.92
C THR A 672 13.38 24.05 -27.17
N GLN A 673 13.12 25.35 -27.34
CA GLN A 673 13.90 26.41 -26.70
C GLN A 673 13.73 26.36 -25.17
N LEU A 674 14.83 26.17 -24.44
CA LEU A 674 14.85 26.34 -22.98
C LEU A 674 14.73 27.83 -22.65
N HIS A 675 13.57 28.22 -22.13
CA HIS A 675 13.24 29.60 -21.83
C HIS A 675 13.76 29.98 -20.43
N TYR A 676 15.01 30.47 -20.36
CA TYR A 676 15.57 31.02 -19.13
C TYR A 676 14.73 32.20 -18.64
N ARG A 677 14.36 32.21 -17.35
CA ARG A 677 13.63 33.33 -16.74
C ARG A 677 14.22 33.73 -15.39
N TYR A 678 15.20 34.63 -15.48
CA TYR A 678 15.47 35.70 -14.52
C TYR A 678 15.83 35.27 -13.09
N GLU A 679 17.12 35.06 -12.84
CA GLU A 679 17.67 35.24 -11.50
C GLU A 679 17.64 36.74 -11.15
N GLY A 680 17.14 37.09 -9.95
CA GLY A 680 17.05 38.46 -9.47
C GLY A 680 18.14 38.78 -8.45
N GLU A 681 18.95 39.81 -8.73
CA GLU A 681 19.89 40.39 -7.76
C GLU A 681 19.16 41.14 -6.62
N GLY A 682 19.84 41.35 -5.48
CA GLY A 682 19.41 42.35 -4.49
C GLY A 682 19.60 41.96 -3.01
N SER A 683 20.84 41.91 -2.53
CA SER A 683 21.12 41.74 -1.09
C SER A 683 21.04 43.06 -0.32
N ILE A 684 20.56 43.01 0.93
CA ILE A 684 20.97 43.93 2.01
C ILE A 684 21.21 43.08 3.27
N ALA A 685 22.27 43.37 4.02
CA ALA A 685 22.66 42.65 5.22
C ALA A 685 22.64 43.56 6.48
N SER A 686 22.20 43.00 7.61
CA SER A 686 22.28 43.53 8.98
C SER A 686 21.60 42.49 9.91
N ASP A 687 22.14 42.07 11.05
CA ASP A 687 23.50 42.21 11.60
C ASP A 687 23.84 40.99 12.49
N LEU A 688 25.13 40.77 12.75
CA LEU A 688 25.62 39.75 13.68
C LEU A 688 26.02 40.37 15.03
N SER A 689 25.31 40.02 16.10
CA SER A 689 25.70 40.26 17.50
C SER A 689 24.82 39.40 18.44
N SER A 690 25.31 38.85 19.54
CA SER A 690 26.70 38.61 19.98
C SER A 690 26.67 37.54 21.07
N ILE A 691 27.72 36.72 21.19
CA ILE A 691 27.84 35.72 22.26
C ILE A 691 28.58 36.34 23.47
N GLU A 692 28.42 35.72 24.66
CA GLU A 692 28.96 36.08 25.99
C GLU A 692 28.15 37.02 26.90
N SER A 693 28.25 36.71 28.21
CA SER A 693 27.63 37.36 29.38
C SER A 693 26.09 37.22 29.48
N ILE A 694 25.46 37.04 30.66
CA ILE A 694 25.95 37.06 32.05
C ILE A 694 25.67 35.73 32.78
N HIS A 695 26.55 35.39 33.70
CA HIS A 695 26.48 34.24 34.61
C HIS A 695 25.66 34.59 35.86
N TYR A 696 24.61 33.81 36.18
CA TYR A 696 24.05 33.75 37.54
C TYR A 696 23.68 32.30 37.88
N GLN A 697 24.25 31.81 38.98
CA GLN A 697 23.69 30.70 39.73
C GLN A 697 22.69 31.29 40.72
N ASP A 698 21.48 30.75 40.75
CA ASP A 698 20.60 30.80 41.92
C ASP A 698 19.83 29.48 41.95
N GLU A 699 20.17 28.61 42.89
CA GLU A 699 19.50 27.34 43.08
C GLU A 699 18.28 27.50 44.00
N HIS A 700 17.11 27.15 43.48
CA HIS A 700 15.94 26.73 44.27
C HIS A 700 15.25 27.77 45.19
N ASP A 701 15.28 29.09 44.91
CA ASP A 701 14.32 30.02 45.57
C ASP A 701 12.94 30.00 44.88
N PHE A 702 11.98 29.33 45.51
CA PHE A 702 10.59 29.21 45.06
C PHE A 702 9.61 30.21 45.71
N ARG A 703 10.08 31.19 46.50
CA ARG A 703 9.23 32.15 47.23
C ARG A 703 8.35 33.00 46.31
N PHE A 704 8.69 33.14 45.02
CA PHE A 704 7.83 33.78 44.04
C PHE A 704 6.45 33.11 43.88
N LEU A 705 6.31 31.81 44.19
CA LEU A 705 5.04 31.08 44.10
C LEU A 705 3.94 31.63 45.01
N TYR A 706 4.28 32.31 46.13
CA TYR A 706 3.28 33.00 46.95
C TYR A 706 2.55 34.12 46.17
N SER A 707 3.20 34.74 45.17
CA SER A 707 2.59 35.79 44.35
C SER A 707 1.51 35.27 43.39
N TRP A 708 1.49 33.96 43.10
CA TRP A 708 0.52 33.34 42.18
C TRP A 708 -0.85 33.08 42.85
N GLY A 709 -0.97 33.38 44.14
CA GLY A 709 -2.22 33.39 44.88
C GLY A 709 -2.45 32.16 45.77
N PRO A 710 -3.51 32.17 46.61
CA PRO A 710 -3.66 31.27 47.77
C PRO A 710 -3.88 29.78 47.44
N LYS A 711 -3.95 29.40 46.16
CA LYS A 711 -3.92 27.99 45.74
C LYS A 711 -2.50 27.42 45.63
N PHE A 712 -1.50 28.28 45.52
CA PHE A 712 -0.09 27.92 45.31
C PHE A 712 0.77 28.04 46.57
N SER A 713 0.25 28.59 47.68
CA SER A 713 0.98 28.68 48.96
C SER A 713 1.50 27.32 49.41
N ARG A 714 0.65 26.28 49.41
CA ARG A 714 1.07 24.90 49.71
C ARG A 714 2.17 24.34 48.80
N LEU A 715 2.34 24.90 47.60
CA LEU A 715 3.43 24.53 46.70
C LEU A 715 4.70 25.31 47.07
N ALA A 716 4.57 26.61 47.36
CA ALA A 716 5.65 27.44 47.88
C ALA A 716 6.20 26.87 49.20
N ASP A 717 5.34 26.51 50.15
CA ASP A 717 5.69 25.90 51.44
C ASP A 717 6.50 24.60 51.22
N LEU A 718 6.07 23.74 50.29
CA LEU A 718 6.69 22.44 50.01
C LEU A 718 8.11 22.59 49.43
N TYR A 719 8.35 23.61 48.59
CA TYR A 719 9.64 23.83 47.95
C TYR A 719 10.55 24.81 48.70
N ALA A 720 10.01 25.64 49.61
CA ALA A 720 10.80 26.52 50.48
C ALA A 720 11.31 25.81 51.74
N SER A 721 10.64 24.73 52.19
CA SER A 721 11.01 23.97 53.41
C SER A 721 12.23 23.04 53.23
N GLY A 722 13.09 23.29 52.24
CA GLY A 722 14.28 22.48 51.94
C GLY A 722 15.62 23.21 52.16
N ILE A 723 15.60 24.42 52.72
CA ILE A 723 16.80 25.23 53.02
C ILE A 723 16.66 25.80 54.43
N ASP A 724 17.02 24.98 55.42
CA ASP A 724 17.59 25.30 56.75
C ASP A 724 17.79 23.95 57.49
N ASP A 725 18.61 23.91 58.55
CA ASP A 725 18.97 22.75 59.39
C ASP A 725 19.91 21.66 58.80
N ASP A 726 21.20 21.98 58.59
CA ASP A 726 22.29 20.99 58.75
C ASP A 726 23.65 21.65 59.13
N ASP A 727 23.67 22.47 60.19
CA ASP A 727 24.89 23.15 60.65
C ASP A 727 24.93 23.44 62.17
N ASN A 728 24.90 22.39 63.01
CA ASN A 728 25.79 22.26 64.19
C ASN A 728 25.68 20.92 64.93
N ILE A 729 26.84 20.40 65.34
CA ILE A 729 26.98 19.41 66.41
C ILE A 729 27.40 20.17 67.67
N ASP A 730 26.59 20.20 68.75
CA ASP A 730 27.13 19.96 70.11
C ASP A 730 26.13 19.96 71.29
N ASN A 731 26.48 19.13 72.29
CA ASN A 731 26.23 19.24 73.74
C ASN A 731 24.82 19.16 74.40
N ALA A 732 24.84 18.46 75.55
CA ALA A 732 23.87 18.40 76.67
C ALA A 732 22.63 17.49 76.52
#